data_AF-A0A8H5E337-F1
#
_entry.id   AF-A0A8H5E337-F1
#
_cell.length_a   1.000
_cell.length_b   1.000
_cell.length_c   1.000
_cell.angle_alpha   90.00
_cell.angle_beta   90.00
_cell.angle_gamma   90.00
#
_symmetry.space_group_name_H-M   'P 1'
#
loop_
_entity.id
_entity.type
_entity.pdbx_description
1 polymer ?
#
loop_
_entity_poly.entity_id
_entity_poly.type
_entity_poly.pdbx_seq_one_letter_code
_entity_poly.pdbx_strand_id
1 'polypeptide(L)'
;MCSASFPPPEGMSSFWRTKPGDLDNHRSTEELPTSVDIVIIGAGYSAAAILTYILATTSSENRPSILVLEARQLCSGATGRNGGHLKPDSYNAISAYASEYGIEAAAEVASFEAANVKAVTDYVQQNKVDCDFVLTRAVDVQLSTGHQRRIKEGYDKLIAAGLETTKDTLSVEEKDAEMMSGVKGAKGCFTYTAGHLWPYKLIHHMFSEAISQGINLQTNTPVISVSDTQDATGQYTLRTSRGEVRARKIVFATNAYTGSLLPEYRNKIIPYRAVCSRIKTPGPHPLLNNTYALRFSDWNFDYLIPRLDGTIIVGGARDAYIRSVDSWYGNVDDTRVIAEARSYFDGYMQKHFHGWEDSGAYVDDIWTGIMGYSSDRLPRVGPIPGRQGMFIMGGFTGHGMPQIYLCGHAMAKFLLKDASFKETGLPRLFEETQARLEDPRDRVLEFKAPGDPNSYSTGRIGHHNVVLAYMPEAGKANGASVATHCRVSFPHVKLAIVVGICGVIPFTPGPRDAHHEIILGDVIVSQSVVQYDLGRQHPGSFEFKNTNEEALGRPNVEVRSLLSKLKGLRARRAFESDMRSFLTLLQQDLELAAHYPGPGTDHLYEATYPHADKDMSCVKCGCNGKLVPRERLRQEVPEPKVHFGRIASGDTVMKSGEDRDDIARKLGVIAFEMESAGVWDSLPCLVIKGACDYADSHKGKASQNYAAATAAACTKAILRQWVVPTNHVLVPFPPNKDFVGRQNILASLRQELCFENTNEVAALFGLGGAGKTQIALAYAHEAHAQNPDLSVFWVYASNEDRMKQSYAIIMQQFDIPRGDSLSDLELVKQWLEAEHQKPWLMVVDNADDLNLFYGTRGLSRYLPTCPQGKLLVTTRNRQIAVRATKGRCSIEIPRMTESEAHDLLGEHLGFLKPDVVDLSTLASKLEYLPLILVQAASFIKENCISISDYLSLLETDKNLIELLDEDFETYGRYPDSLRTVTKTWAISFRQIRRQNKLASDLLSIMSMFNHQHIPDDFVVTYLSLFHGQEKTLERLRAIGLLKAFSFVSSGEDNSVSMHRLIQLVMREWLIREDTIEDFLRMAVLTIDGTSCFTTNSDAYTSSTRVSGNISHLLTPLGIFLNTFGTSMWSRTDTLNLFKDAFRAIYQDLIFLLGYNDLQERGLPESLDMKKKRLDTVASAAILESDYHVLWEERSRLIRQLKTIGEKERTFIIRELENVVHTWRLLLPPGTSNTLEKCEADLRDY
;
A
#
# COMPACT_ATOMS: atom_id res chain seq x y z
N MET A 1 -6.84 1.86 11.66
CA MET A 1 -7.27 3.26 11.88
C MET A 1 -6.83 4.03 10.65
N CYS A 2 -7.71 4.80 9.99
CA CYS A 2 -7.33 5.64 8.85
C CYS A 2 -6.34 6.70 9.32
N SER A 3 -5.07 6.58 8.93
CA SER A 3 -4.13 7.67 9.12
C SER A 3 -4.50 8.77 8.14
N ALA A 4 -5.06 9.88 8.62
CA ALA A 4 -5.14 11.08 7.80
C ALA A 4 -3.70 11.51 7.46
N SER A 5 -3.36 11.42 6.19
CA SER A 5 -2.02 11.64 5.67
C SER A 5 -2.06 12.66 4.53
N PHE A 6 -0.97 13.37 4.37
CA PHE A 6 -0.76 14.26 3.23
C PHE A 6 -0.74 13.46 1.92
N PRO A 7 -1.02 14.11 0.77
CA PRO A 7 -0.80 13.46 -0.52
C PRO A 7 0.65 12.95 -0.62
N PRO A 8 0.88 11.73 -1.11
CA PRO A 8 2.23 11.25 -1.39
C PRO A 8 2.98 12.25 -2.30
N PRO A 9 4.28 12.53 -2.07
CA PRO A 9 5.04 13.49 -2.87
C PRO A 9 4.99 13.21 -4.37
N GLU A 10 5.06 11.92 -4.75
CA GLU A 10 5.08 11.45 -6.14
C GLU A 10 3.83 10.63 -6.44
N GLY A 11 2.74 11.30 -6.82
CA GLY A 11 1.54 10.61 -7.29
C GLY A 11 1.67 10.22 -8.76
N MET A 12 1.09 9.08 -9.15
CA MET A 12 1.14 8.62 -10.54
C MET A 12 0.52 9.62 -11.51
N SER A 13 0.98 9.65 -12.76
CA SER A 13 0.33 10.48 -13.78
C SER A 13 -1.01 9.86 -14.18
N SER A 14 -1.96 10.73 -14.50
CA SER A 14 -3.23 10.35 -15.13
C SER A 14 -3.21 10.79 -16.59
N PHE A 15 -4.03 10.17 -17.44
CA PHE A 15 -4.17 10.59 -18.83
C PHE A 15 -4.28 12.12 -19.02
N TRP A 16 -5.07 12.78 -18.18
CA TRP A 16 -5.30 14.23 -18.23
C TRP A 16 -4.04 15.09 -18.07
N ARG A 17 -2.98 14.52 -17.51
CA ARG A 17 -1.71 15.16 -17.15
C ARG A 17 -0.52 14.56 -17.92
N THR A 18 -0.78 13.79 -18.97
CA THR A 18 0.27 13.23 -19.86
C THR A 18 1.04 14.32 -20.61
N LYS A 19 0.47 15.52 -20.75
CA LYS A 19 1.15 16.72 -21.27
C LYS A 19 1.06 17.83 -20.21
N PRO A 20 2.02 17.90 -19.27
CA PRO A 20 2.07 18.95 -18.27
C PRO A 20 2.15 20.33 -18.93
N GLY A 21 1.47 21.31 -18.35
CA GLY A 21 1.46 22.69 -18.80
C GLY A 21 2.40 23.55 -17.95
N ASP A 22 2.66 24.77 -18.44
CA ASP A 22 3.63 25.68 -17.83
C ASP A 22 3.33 26.07 -16.37
N LEU A 23 2.07 25.86 -15.95
CA LEU A 23 1.62 26.20 -14.60
C LEU A 23 1.76 25.08 -13.56
N ASP A 24 2.13 23.84 -13.93
CA ASP A 24 2.21 22.72 -12.99
C ASP A 24 3.09 23.04 -11.78
N ASN A 25 4.27 23.59 -12.02
CA ASN A 25 5.26 23.93 -10.99
C ASN A 25 5.37 25.44 -10.77
N HIS A 26 4.36 26.22 -11.19
CA HIS A 26 4.40 27.67 -11.10
C HIS A 26 4.45 28.17 -9.65
N ARG A 27 5.26 29.19 -9.44
CA ARG A 27 5.35 29.98 -8.22
C ARG A 27 5.31 31.44 -8.62
N SER A 28 4.30 32.19 -8.18
CA SER A 28 4.14 33.59 -8.58
C SER A 28 5.18 34.51 -7.94
N THR A 29 5.73 34.10 -6.79
CA THR A 29 6.84 34.77 -6.10
C THR A 29 7.87 33.76 -5.59
N GLU A 30 9.15 34.14 -5.55
CA GLU A 30 10.26 33.32 -5.04
C GLU A 30 10.10 33.02 -3.55
N GLU A 31 9.78 34.05 -2.77
CA GLU A 31 9.49 33.95 -1.34
C GLU A 31 7.99 34.02 -1.06
N LEU A 32 7.56 33.40 0.04
CA LEU A 32 6.17 33.49 0.49
C LEU A 32 5.87 34.90 1.03
N PRO A 33 4.68 35.47 0.75
CA PRO A 33 4.26 36.70 1.40
C PRO A 33 4.13 36.46 2.91
N THR A 34 4.55 37.43 3.71
CA THR A 34 4.50 37.33 5.19
C THR A 34 3.07 37.36 5.74
N SER A 35 2.17 38.03 5.01
CA SER A 35 0.75 38.19 5.37
C SER A 35 -0.08 38.42 4.11
N VAL A 36 -1.28 37.85 4.08
CA VAL A 36 -2.32 38.08 3.06
C VAL A 36 -3.71 38.16 3.71
N ASP A 37 -4.72 38.61 2.98
CA ASP A 37 -6.10 38.67 3.47
C ASP A 37 -6.75 37.28 3.48
N ILE A 38 -6.55 36.52 2.39
CA ILE A 38 -7.18 35.22 2.16
C ILE A 38 -6.13 34.19 1.74
N VAL A 39 -6.13 33.02 2.38
CA VAL A 39 -5.42 31.83 1.89
C VAL A 39 -6.41 30.76 1.44
N ILE A 40 -6.18 30.17 0.27
CA ILE A 40 -6.89 28.99 -0.21
C ILE A 40 -5.90 27.83 -0.26
N ILE A 41 -6.20 26.74 0.46
CA ILE A 41 -5.34 25.55 0.52
C ILE A 41 -5.87 24.50 -0.46
N GLY A 42 -5.07 24.19 -1.48
CA GLY A 42 -5.38 23.28 -2.59
C GLY A 42 -5.70 24.02 -3.89
N ALA A 43 -4.96 23.74 -4.97
CA ALA A 43 -5.15 24.36 -6.29
C ALA A 43 -5.91 23.43 -7.26
N GLY A 44 -7.07 22.97 -6.81
CA GLY A 44 -8.01 22.19 -7.63
C GLY A 44 -9.18 23.02 -8.16
N TYR A 45 -10.24 22.33 -8.61
CA TYR A 45 -11.43 22.98 -9.17
C TYR A 45 -12.11 23.96 -8.20
N SER A 46 -12.09 23.65 -6.91
CA SER A 46 -12.70 24.51 -5.87
C SER A 46 -12.02 25.88 -5.80
N ALA A 47 -10.69 25.92 -5.76
CA ALA A 47 -9.94 27.17 -5.77
C ALA A 47 -10.15 27.95 -7.06
N ALA A 48 -10.09 27.27 -8.22
CA ALA A 48 -10.33 27.91 -9.51
C ALA A 48 -11.71 28.60 -9.56
N ALA A 49 -12.78 27.90 -9.14
CA ALA A 49 -14.13 28.44 -9.12
C ALA A 49 -14.30 29.64 -8.15
N ILE A 50 -13.67 29.59 -6.98
CA ILE A 50 -13.64 30.72 -6.04
C ILE A 50 -12.99 31.94 -6.69
N LEU A 51 -11.81 31.75 -7.28
CA LEU A 51 -11.03 32.82 -7.89
C LEU A 51 -11.77 33.45 -9.07
N THR A 52 -12.32 32.66 -9.98
CA THR A 52 -13.08 33.16 -11.13
C THR A 52 -14.19 34.12 -10.70
N TYR A 53 -14.95 33.78 -9.66
CA TYR A 53 -15.99 34.68 -9.16
C TYR A 53 -15.44 35.95 -8.51
N ILE A 54 -14.40 35.83 -7.68
CA ILE A 54 -13.75 37.00 -7.07
C ILE A 54 -13.25 37.94 -8.16
N LEU A 55 -12.57 37.43 -9.18
CA LEU A 55 -12.02 38.22 -10.28
C LEU A 55 -13.12 38.91 -11.09
N ALA A 56 -14.23 38.21 -11.35
CA ALA A 56 -15.37 38.77 -12.08
C ALA A 56 -16.16 39.84 -11.30
N THR A 57 -16.05 39.86 -9.97
CA THR A 57 -16.87 40.73 -9.10
C THR A 57 -16.07 41.81 -8.36
N THR A 58 -14.74 41.85 -8.52
CA THR A 58 -13.85 42.82 -7.87
C THR A 58 -12.96 43.53 -8.89
N SER A 59 -12.79 44.84 -8.72
CA SER A 59 -11.73 45.59 -9.42
C SER A 59 -10.36 45.26 -8.82
N SER A 60 -9.29 45.46 -9.58
CA SER A 60 -7.91 45.25 -9.10
C SER A 60 -7.58 46.06 -7.85
N GLU A 61 -8.11 47.29 -7.72
CA GLU A 61 -7.89 48.18 -6.58
C GLU A 61 -8.58 47.73 -5.28
N ASN A 62 -9.75 47.08 -5.39
CA ASN A 62 -10.57 46.66 -4.25
C ASN A 62 -10.45 45.17 -3.94
N ARG A 63 -9.54 44.46 -4.63
CA ARG A 63 -9.38 43.02 -4.49
C ARG A 63 -8.53 42.69 -3.26
N PRO A 64 -8.96 41.76 -2.39
CA PRO A 64 -8.12 41.30 -1.29
C PRO A 64 -6.86 40.60 -1.81
N SER A 65 -5.79 40.63 -1.03
CA SER A 65 -4.60 39.82 -1.32
C SER A 65 -4.91 38.33 -1.11
N ILE A 66 -4.72 37.51 -2.15
CA ILE A 66 -5.07 36.09 -2.14
C ILE A 66 -3.84 35.25 -2.47
N LEU A 67 -3.57 34.27 -1.61
CA LEU A 67 -2.54 33.25 -1.80
C LEU A 67 -3.17 31.87 -1.93
N VAL A 68 -2.79 31.13 -2.97
CA VAL A 68 -3.16 29.71 -3.15
C VAL A 68 -1.94 28.85 -2.88
N LEU A 69 -2.07 27.92 -1.94
CA LEU A 69 -1.01 26.98 -1.56
C LEU A 69 -1.37 25.57 -2.03
N GLU A 70 -0.51 24.96 -2.86
CA GLU A 70 -0.70 23.61 -3.37
C GLU A 70 0.47 22.72 -2.97
N ALA A 71 0.16 21.54 -2.42
CA ALA A 71 1.16 20.62 -1.88
C ALA A 71 2.05 20.02 -2.98
N ARG A 72 1.48 19.76 -4.17
CA ARG A 72 2.20 19.22 -5.33
C ARG A 72 2.10 20.18 -6.51
N GLN A 73 1.82 19.67 -7.72
CA GLN A 73 1.57 20.52 -8.88
C GLN A 73 0.12 21.01 -8.94
N LEU A 74 -0.09 22.07 -9.73
CA LEU A 74 -1.43 22.56 -10.07
C LEU A 74 -2.34 21.42 -10.55
N CYS A 75 -3.57 21.38 -10.04
CA CYS A 75 -4.58 20.39 -10.44
C CYS A 75 -4.15 18.91 -10.26
N SER A 76 -3.15 18.61 -9.43
CA SER A 76 -2.61 17.24 -9.27
C SER A 76 -3.49 16.27 -8.48
N GLY A 77 -4.45 16.78 -7.71
CA GLY A 77 -5.35 15.98 -6.86
C GLY A 77 -6.55 15.40 -7.62
N ALA A 78 -7.69 15.27 -6.93
CA ALA A 78 -8.90 14.65 -7.47
C ALA A 78 -9.35 15.23 -8.83
N THR A 79 -9.24 16.54 -9.02
CA THR A 79 -9.68 17.20 -10.26
C THR A 79 -8.91 16.73 -11.49
N GLY A 80 -7.58 16.60 -11.40
CA GLY A 80 -6.76 16.14 -12.52
C GLY A 80 -6.85 14.64 -12.77
N ARG A 81 -7.56 13.88 -11.94
CA ARG A 81 -7.58 12.40 -11.96
C ARG A 81 -8.98 11.80 -12.13
N ASN A 82 -10.02 12.62 -12.20
CA ASN A 82 -11.41 12.15 -12.32
C ASN A 82 -11.79 11.79 -13.77
N GLY A 83 -13.05 11.43 -14.02
CA GLY A 83 -13.53 11.06 -15.35
C GLY A 83 -13.84 12.21 -16.32
N GLY A 84 -13.75 13.49 -15.92
CA GLY A 84 -14.17 14.62 -16.77
C GLY A 84 -15.69 14.79 -16.94
N HIS A 85 -16.47 14.10 -16.12
CA HIS A 85 -17.92 13.96 -16.29
C HIS A 85 -18.69 15.10 -15.60
N LEU A 86 -19.25 16.03 -16.37
CA LEU A 86 -20.11 17.12 -15.88
C LEU A 86 -21.59 16.69 -15.98
N LYS A 87 -22.00 15.78 -15.10
CA LYS A 87 -23.31 15.14 -15.15
C LYS A 87 -24.10 15.43 -13.88
N PRO A 88 -25.23 16.14 -13.94
CA PRO A 88 -26.06 16.39 -12.76
C PRO A 88 -26.79 15.11 -12.33
N ASP A 89 -27.20 15.04 -11.08
CA ASP A 89 -28.20 14.05 -10.63
C ASP A 89 -29.58 14.72 -10.57
N SER A 90 -30.49 14.24 -11.42
CA SER A 90 -31.86 14.74 -11.51
C SER A 90 -32.89 13.78 -10.91
N TYR A 91 -32.49 12.56 -10.51
CA TYR A 91 -33.47 11.51 -10.19
C TYR A 91 -32.98 10.48 -9.16
N ASN A 92 -31.73 10.04 -9.24
CA ASN A 92 -31.25 8.87 -8.49
C ASN A 92 -31.02 9.21 -7.00
N ALA A 93 -30.00 10.02 -6.68
CA ALA A 93 -29.79 10.51 -5.32
C ALA A 93 -30.94 11.43 -4.88
N ILE A 94 -31.55 12.15 -5.83
CA ILE A 94 -32.67 13.07 -5.57
C ILE A 94 -33.88 12.34 -4.98
N SER A 95 -34.20 11.13 -5.45
CA SER A 95 -35.26 10.32 -4.85
C SER A 95 -34.96 9.92 -3.40
N ALA A 96 -33.70 9.65 -3.08
CA ALA A 96 -33.28 9.34 -1.71
C ALA A 96 -33.38 10.60 -0.84
N TYR A 97 -32.91 11.76 -1.33
CA TYR A 97 -33.01 13.03 -0.61
C TYR A 97 -34.46 13.46 -0.37
N ALA A 98 -35.36 13.22 -1.32
CA ALA A 98 -36.78 13.54 -1.14
C ALA A 98 -37.41 12.72 -0.02
N SER A 99 -36.98 11.46 0.11
CA SER A 99 -37.46 10.55 1.16
C SER A 99 -36.87 10.88 2.53
N GLU A 100 -35.60 11.30 2.58
CA GLU A 100 -34.86 11.53 3.84
C GLU A 100 -35.02 12.97 4.36
N TYR A 101 -34.94 13.96 3.49
CA TYR A 101 -34.90 15.39 3.85
C TYR A 101 -36.10 16.19 3.36
N GLY A 102 -37.04 15.53 2.69
CA GLY A 102 -38.22 16.16 2.10
C GLY A 102 -37.98 16.69 0.69
N ILE A 103 -39.08 16.84 -0.04
CA ILE A 103 -39.08 17.12 -1.48
C ILE A 103 -38.46 18.48 -1.85
N GLU A 104 -38.61 19.48 -0.97
CA GLU A 104 -38.05 20.82 -1.19
C GLU A 104 -36.52 20.80 -1.18
N ALA A 105 -35.91 20.13 -0.19
CA ALA A 105 -34.47 20.01 -0.08
C ALA A 105 -33.88 19.22 -1.26
N ALA A 106 -34.59 18.18 -1.72
CA ALA A 106 -34.22 17.41 -2.91
C ALA A 106 -34.28 18.27 -4.18
N ALA A 107 -35.33 19.10 -4.32
CA ALA A 107 -35.48 20.01 -5.45
C ALA A 107 -34.37 21.07 -5.49
N GLU A 108 -33.98 21.63 -4.33
CA GLU A 108 -32.85 22.57 -4.24
C GLU A 108 -31.56 21.98 -4.81
N VAL A 109 -31.22 20.73 -4.42
CA VAL A 109 -30.01 20.05 -4.92
C VAL A 109 -30.12 19.79 -6.42
N ALA A 110 -31.23 19.24 -6.88
CA ALA A 110 -31.42 18.92 -8.30
C ALA A 110 -31.32 20.18 -9.19
N SER A 111 -32.01 21.26 -8.81
CA SER A 111 -31.97 22.53 -9.54
C SER A 111 -30.59 23.18 -9.51
N PHE A 112 -29.88 23.07 -8.38
CA PHE A 112 -28.53 23.61 -8.24
C PHE A 112 -27.53 22.90 -9.17
N GLU A 113 -27.56 21.56 -9.24
CA GLU A 113 -26.68 20.81 -10.14
C GLU A 113 -26.97 21.09 -11.61
N ALA A 114 -28.26 21.15 -12.00
CA ALA A 114 -28.65 21.52 -13.35
C ALA A 114 -28.17 22.95 -13.72
N ALA A 115 -28.32 23.91 -12.80
CA ALA A 115 -27.83 25.27 -12.98
C ALA A 115 -26.29 25.32 -13.09
N ASN A 116 -25.58 24.45 -12.36
CA ASN A 116 -24.13 24.37 -12.40
C ASN A 116 -23.62 23.88 -13.77
N VAL A 117 -24.27 22.89 -14.39
CA VAL A 117 -23.95 22.45 -15.75
C VAL A 117 -24.05 23.61 -16.73
N LYS A 118 -25.14 24.39 -16.64
CA LYS A 118 -25.33 25.59 -17.46
C LYS A 118 -24.24 26.62 -17.19
N ALA A 119 -23.92 26.91 -15.93
CA ALA A 119 -22.94 27.91 -15.55
C ALA A 119 -21.52 27.59 -16.08
N VAL A 120 -21.11 26.31 -16.02
CA VAL A 120 -19.84 25.86 -16.60
C VAL A 120 -19.87 25.97 -18.12
N THR A 121 -20.99 25.60 -18.76
CA THR A 121 -21.17 25.74 -20.21
C THR A 121 -21.02 27.20 -20.66
N ASP A 122 -21.72 28.11 -19.97
CA ASP A 122 -21.66 29.55 -20.24
C ASP A 122 -20.23 30.07 -20.08
N TYR A 123 -19.53 29.69 -18.99
CA TYR A 123 -18.14 30.11 -18.75
C TYR A 123 -17.20 29.65 -19.86
N VAL A 124 -17.27 28.36 -20.24
CA VAL A 124 -16.42 27.79 -21.30
C VAL A 124 -16.66 28.49 -22.63
N GLN A 125 -17.92 28.75 -22.98
CA GLN A 125 -18.28 29.41 -24.24
C GLN A 125 -17.87 30.89 -24.27
N GLN A 126 -18.16 31.63 -23.20
CA GLN A 126 -17.85 33.07 -23.11
C GLN A 126 -16.34 33.33 -23.13
N ASN A 127 -15.56 32.50 -22.43
CA ASN A 127 -14.11 32.66 -22.33
C ASN A 127 -13.35 31.84 -23.39
N LYS A 128 -14.06 31.13 -24.28
CA LYS A 128 -13.51 30.29 -25.35
C LYS A 128 -12.45 29.32 -24.83
N VAL A 129 -12.77 28.63 -23.74
CA VAL A 129 -11.85 27.72 -23.06
C VAL A 129 -11.66 26.47 -23.91
N ASP A 130 -10.43 26.23 -24.38
CA ASP A 130 -10.08 24.97 -25.04
C ASP A 130 -9.88 23.86 -24.00
N CYS A 131 -10.97 23.22 -23.60
CA CYS A 131 -10.96 22.11 -22.64
C CYS A 131 -11.74 20.89 -23.14
N ASP A 132 -11.83 20.67 -24.46
CA ASP A 132 -12.56 19.55 -25.08
C ASP A 132 -14.00 19.42 -24.55
N PHE A 133 -14.66 20.57 -24.27
CA PHE A 133 -15.99 20.58 -23.70
C PHE A 133 -17.03 20.15 -24.74
N VAL A 134 -17.88 19.22 -24.35
CA VAL A 134 -19.03 18.77 -25.13
C VAL A 134 -20.27 18.83 -24.24
N LEU A 135 -21.26 19.61 -24.66
CA LEU A 135 -22.61 19.55 -24.12
C LEU A 135 -23.35 18.42 -24.83
N THR A 136 -23.85 17.45 -24.07
CA THR A 136 -24.48 16.23 -24.59
C THR A 136 -25.60 15.77 -23.64
N ARG A 137 -26.04 14.51 -23.76
CA ARG A 137 -26.90 13.85 -22.79
C ARG A 137 -26.14 12.75 -22.06
N ALA A 138 -26.50 12.54 -20.80
CA ALA A 138 -26.17 11.32 -20.09
C ALA A 138 -27.16 10.21 -20.48
N VAL A 139 -26.71 8.96 -20.43
CA VAL A 139 -27.52 7.75 -20.57
C VAL A 139 -27.16 6.81 -19.43
N ASP A 140 -28.02 6.78 -18.41
CA ASP A 140 -27.85 5.92 -17.23
C ASP A 140 -28.60 4.61 -17.41
N VAL A 141 -27.86 3.58 -17.76
CA VAL A 141 -28.38 2.25 -18.07
C VAL A 141 -28.48 1.43 -16.80
N GLN A 142 -29.66 0.88 -16.56
CA GLN A 142 -29.89 -0.07 -15.48
C GLN A 142 -29.70 -1.49 -15.99
N LEU A 143 -28.85 -2.28 -15.34
CA LEU A 143 -28.58 -3.67 -15.71
C LEU A 143 -29.23 -4.67 -14.74
N SER A 144 -29.94 -4.17 -13.73
CA SER A 144 -30.69 -4.97 -12.75
C SER A 144 -32.17 -4.58 -12.77
N THR A 145 -33.05 -5.56 -12.97
CA THR A 145 -34.50 -5.36 -13.01
C THR A 145 -35.05 -4.82 -11.67
N GLY A 146 -34.53 -5.31 -10.55
CA GLY A 146 -34.93 -4.84 -9.23
C GLY A 146 -34.50 -3.40 -8.95
N HIS A 147 -33.30 -3.03 -9.41
CA HIS A 147 -32.81 -1.65 -9.30
C HIS A 147 -33.62 -0.69 -10.19
N GLN A 148 -33.84 -1.06 -11.46
CA GLN A 148 -34.66 -0.27 -12.39
C GLN A 148 -36.04 0.04 -11.82
N ARG A 149 -36.75 -0.98 -11.29
CA ARG A 149 -38.10 -0.78 -10.74
C ARG A 149 -38.10 0.26 -9.62
N ARG A 150 -37.18 0.12 -8.67
CA ARG A 150 -37.11 1.01 -7.50
C ARG A 150 -36.78 2.44 -7.88
N ILE A 151 -35.81 2.63 -8.78
CA ILE A 151 -35.41 3.96 -9.25
C ILE A 151 -36.52 4.61 -10.07
N LYS A 152 -37.22 3.83 -10.90
CA LYS A 152 -38.40 4.30 -11.64
C LYS A 152 -39.53 4.75 -10.72
N GLU A 153 -39.84 3.97 -9.68
CA GLU A 153 -40.84 4.35 -8.66
C GLU A 153 -40.45 5.64 -7.93
N GLY A 154 -39.18 5.80 -7.59
CA GLY A 154 -38.64 7.02 -7.01
C GLY A 154 -38.80 8.22 -7.95
N TYR A 155 -38.41 8.04 -9.22
CA TYR A 155 -38.52 9.06 -10.25
C TYR A 155 -39.98 9.49 -10.50
N ASP A 156 -40.91 8.54 -10.55
CA ASP A 156 -42.34 8.83 -10.75
C ASP A 156 -42.92 9.67 -9.60
N LYS A 157 -42.43 9.49 -8.37
CA LYS A 157 -42.77 10.34 -7.23
C LYS A 157 -42.24 11.77 -7.40
N LEU A 158 -41.03 11.93 -7.95
CA LEU A 158 -40.48 13.26 -8.23
C LEU A 158 -41.30 13.99 -9.30
N ILE A 159 -41.76 13.27 -10.35
CA ILE A 159 -42.69 13.81 -11.35
C ILE A 159 -44.01 14.22 -10.71
N ALA A 160 -44.60 13.35 -9.90
CA ALA A 160 -45.86 13.62 -9.22
C ALA A 160 -45.77 14.82 -8.27
N ALA A 161 -44.60 15.07 -7.69
CA ALA A 161 -44.31 16.24 -6.88
C ALA A 161 -44.00 17.53 -7.67
N GLY A 162 -43.93 17.45 -9.01
CA GLY A 162 -43.77 18.61 -9.88
C GLY A 162 -42.36 19.19 -9.92
N LEU A 163 -41.31 18.38 -9.71
CA LEU A 163 -39.92 18.86 -9.78
C LEU A 163 -39.57 19.30 -11.20
N GLU A 164 -39.09 20.53 -11.36
CA GLU A 164 -38.79 21.11 -12.67
C GLU A 164 -37.71 20.34 -13.44
N THR A 165 -36.71 19.81 -12.73
CA THR A 165 -35.58 19.06 -13.32
C THR A 165 -35.98 17.74 -13.96
N THR A 166 -37.14 17.16 -13.61
CA THR A 166 -37.62 15.94 -14.25
C THR A 166 -38.08 16.19 -15.68
N LYS A 167 -38.36 17.44 -16.08
CA LYS A 167 -38.78 17.77 -17.47
C LYS A 167 -37.69 17.51 -18.52
N ASP A 168 -36.42 17.62 -18.15
CA ASP A 168 -35.29 17.28 -19.03
C ASP A 168 -34.91 15.78 -18.96
N THR A 169 -35.45 15.05 -17.99
CA THR A 169 -35.15 13.63 -17.77
C THR A 169 -36.18 12.75 -18.48
N LEU A 170 -35.70 11.86 -19.34
CA LEU A 170 -36.52 10.89 -20.06
C LEU A 170 -36.20 9.49 -19.52
N SER A 171 -37.23 8.77 -19.10
CA SER A 171 -37.15 7.35 -18.74
C SER A 171 -37.50 6.49 -19.94
N VAL A 172 -36.69 5.49 -20.23
CA VAL A 172 -36.89 4.51 -21.31
C VAL A 172 -37.05 3.13 -20.69
N GLU A 173 -38.12 2.45 -21.10
CA GLU A 173 -38.50 1.12 -20.60
C GLU A 173 -37.65 0.00 -21.22
N GLU A 174 -37.63 -1.17 -20.56
CA GLU A 174 -36.77 -2.32 -20.92
C GLU A 174 -36.79 -2.65 -22.43
N LYS A 175 -37.97 -2.68 -23.05
CA LYS A 175 -38.14 -3.06 -24.47
C LYS A 175 -37.35 -2.21 -25.46
N ASP A 176 -37.10 -0.94 -25.13
CA ASP A 176 -36.41 0.03 -26.00
C ASP A 176 -35.03 0.41 -25.46
N ALA A 177 -34.66 -0.05 -24.26
CA ALA A 177 -33.49 0.39 -23.53
C ALA A 177 -32.17 -0.01 -24.21
N GLU A 178 -32.06 -1.25 -24.72
CA GLU A 178 -30.87 -1.70 -25.46
C GLU A 178 -30.71 -0.95 -26.78
N MET A 179 -31.81 -0.75 -27.51
CA MET A 179 -31.80 0.00 -28.78
C MET A 179 -31.37 1.46 -28.57
N MET A 180 -31.88 2.10 -27.52
CA MET A 180 -31.55 3.50 -27.21
C MET A 180 -30.11 3.64 -26.70
N SER A 181 -29.67 2.76 -25.81
CA SER A 181 -28.37 2.89 -25.13
C SER A 181 -27.21 2.27 -25.91
N GLY A 182 -27.47 1.27 -26.75
CA GLY A 182 -26.46 0.40 -27.34
C GLY A 182 -25.82 -0.59 -26.36
N VAL A 183 -26.28 -0.62 -25.10
CA VAL A 183 -25.71 -1.46 -24.03
C VAL A 183 -26.46 -2.79 -23.94
N LYS A 184 -25.71 -3.87 -23.89
CA LYS A 184 -26.20 -5.25 -23.75
C LYS A 184 -26.81 -5.47 -22.37
N GLY A 185 -27.97 -6.12 -22.32
CA GLY A 185 -28.67 -6.50 -21.10
C GLY A 185 -29.40 -5.35 -20.40
N ALA A 186 -29.63 -4.22 -21.08
CA ALA A 186 -30.29 -3.06 -20.49
C ALA A 186 -31.72 -3.39 -20.04
N LYS A 187 -32.05 -3.06 -18.79
CA LYS A 187 -33.37 -3.23 -18.15
C LYS A 187 -34.22 -1.97 -18.16
N GLY A 188 -33.63 -0.86 -18.56
CA GLY A 188 -34.20 0.47 -18.59
C GLY A 188 -33.07 1.49 -18.61
N CYS A 189 -33.34 2.71 -19.03
CA CYS A 189 -32.34 3.77 -18.96
C CYS A 189 -32.97 5.15 -18.82
N PHE A 190 -32.19 6.07 -18.23
CA PHE A 190 -32.58 7.46 -18.05
C PHE A 190 -31.65 8.35 -18.87
N THR A 191 -32.20 9.35 -19.57
CA THR A 191 -31.39 10.31 -20.32
C THR A 191 -31.78 11.75 -20.04
N TYR A 192 -30.79 12.62 -19.88
CA TYR A 192 -30.93 14.03 -19.50
C TYR A 192 -29.67 14.82 -19.86
N THR A 193 -29.74 16.15 -19.81
CA THR A 193 -28.64 17.04 -20.21
C THR A 193 -27.43 16.90 -19.30
N ALA A 194 -26.26 16.74 -19.91
CA ALA A 194 -24.99 16.60 -19.23
C ALA A 194 -23.87 17.18 -20.11
N GLY A 195 -22.65 17.16 -19.62
CA GLY A 195 -21.48 17.44 -20.42
C GLY A 195 -20.30 16.59 -19.99
N HIS A 196 -19.24 16.65 -20.79
CA HIS A 196 -17.94 16.17 -20.40
C HIS A 196 -16.86 17.11 -20.94
N LEU A 197 -15.72 17.12 -20.28
CA LEU A 197 -14.60 18.01 -20.59
C LEU A 197 -13.27 17.44 -20.11
N TRP A 198 -12.17 18.07 -20.52
CA TRP A 198 -10.83 17.86 -19.99
C TRP A 198 -10.61 18.73 -18.74
N PRO A 199 -10.66 18.16 -17.52
CA PRO A 199 -10.67 18.96 -16.28
C PRO A 199 -9.39 19.77 -16.12
N TYR A 200 -8.25 19.13 -16.37
CA TYR A 200 -6.94 19.74 -16.24
C TYR A 200 -6.76 20.97 -17.14
N LYS A 201 -7.20 20.93 -18.42
CA LYS A 201 -7.18 22.09 -19.32
C LYS A 201 -8.07 23.24 -18.81
N LEU A 202 -9.28 22.93 -18.32
CA LEU A 202 -10.18 23.93 -17.74
C LEU A 202 -9.52 24.64 -16.54
N ILE A 203 -8.94 23.87 -15.61
CA ILE A 203 -8.29 24.45 -14.42
C ILE A 203 -7.05 25.27 -14.79
N HIS A 204 -6.24 24.79 -15.73
CA HIS A 204 -5.08 25.54 -16.23
C HIS A 204 -5.49 26.89 -16.84
N HIS A 205 -6.56 26.92 -17.63
CA HIS A 205 -7.07 28.18 -18.18
C HIS A 205 -7.51 29.14 -17.07
N MET A 206 -8.32 28.68 -16.12
CA MET A 206 -8.83 29.49 -15.01
C MET A 206 -7.69 30.06 -14.15
N PHE A 207 -6.65 29.24 -13.86
CA PHE A 207 -5.49 29.71 -13.10
C PHE A 207 -4.57 30.63 -13.90
N SER A 208 -4.42 30.41 -15.20
CA SER A 208 -3.68 31.33 -16.07
C SER A 208 -4.30 32.73 -16.05
N GLU A 209 -5.63 32.79 -16.17
CA GLU A 209 -6.39 34.04 -16.03
C GLU A 209 -6.19 34.67 -14.65
N ALA A 210 -6.30 33.88 -13.58
CA ALA A 210 -6.15 34.36 -12.22
C ALA A 210 -4.76 34.93 -11.93
N ILE A 211 -3.70 34.24 -12.36
CA ILE A 211 -2.31 34.69 -12.20
C ILE A 211 -2.06 35.97 -13.00
N SER A 212 -2.59 36.06 -14.23
CA SER A 212 -2.48 37.28 -15.05
C SER A 212 -3.11 38.51 -14.40
N GLN A 213 -4.07 38.28 -13.48
CA GLN A 213 -4.74 39.30 -12.69
C GLN A 213 -4.15 39.48 -11.28
N GLY A 214 -2.97 38.92 -10.99
CA GLY A 214 -2.24 39.17 -9.74
C GLY A 214 -2.54 38.22 -8.58
N ILE A 215 -3.21 37.09 -8.82
CA ILE A 215 -3.35 36.04 -7.79
C ILE A 215 -2.00 35.34 -7.60
N ASN A 216 -1.61 35.13 -6.33
CA ASN A 216 -0.36 34.45 -6.00
C ASN A 216 -0.61 32.94 -5.85
N LEU A 217 -0.06 32.13 -6.76
CA LEU A 217 -0.06 30.67 -6.70
C LEU A 217 1.32 30.15 -6.27
N GLN A 218 1.34 29.24 -5.31
CA GLN A 218 2.55 28.57 -4.84
C GLN A 218 2.34 27.05 -4.86
N THR A 219 2.78 26.42 -5.94
CA THR A 219 2.84 24.96 -6.06
C THR A 219 4.06 24.39 -5.33
N ASN A 220 4.05 23.09 -5.06
CA ASN A 220 5.07 22.37 -4.31
C ASN A 220 5.35 23.03 -2.94
N THR A 221 4.28 23.50 -2.29
CA THR A 221 4.31 24.25 -1.03
C THR A 221 3.24 23.69 -0.08
N PRO A 222 3.45 22.46 0.47
CA PRO A 222 2.50 21.84 1.39
C PRO A 222 2.34 22.68 2.66
N VAL A 223 1.09 22.95 3.02
CA VAL A 223 0.72 23.43 4.35
C VAL A 223 0.82 22.24 5.32
N ILE A 224 1.59 22.40 6.39
CA ILE A 224 1.86 21.37 7.40
C ILE A 224 0.91 21.51 8.58
N SER A 225 0.59 22.74 8.97
CA SER A 225 -0.34 23.04 10.07
C SER A 225 -0.91 24.45 9.96
N VAL A 226 -2.07 24.67 10.57
CA VAL A 226 -2.70 25.99 10.77
C VAL A 226 -2.88 26.21 12.27
N SER A 227 -2.63 27.42 12.77
CA SER A 227 -2.84 27.73 14.19
C SER A 227 -4.32 27.64 14.58
N ASP A 228 -4.61 27.15 15.79
CA ASP A 228 -6.00 27.05 16.28
C ASP A 228 -6.59 28.40 16.68
N THR A 229 -5.74 29.37 17.02
CA THR A 229 -6.14 30.72 17.43
C THR A 229 -5.52 31.78 16.53
N GLN A 230 -6.18 32.93 16.48
CA GLN A 230 -5.65 34.13 15.83
C GLN A 230 -4.58 34.78 16.71
N ASP A 231 -3.61 35.41 16.07
CA ASP A 231 -2.64 36.28 16.74
C ASP A 231 -3.28 37.62 17.17
N ALA A 232 -2.49 38.48 17.81
CA ALA A 232 -2.94 39.79 18.27
C ALA A 232 -3.44 40.73 17.15
N THR A 233 -3.19 40.39 15.88
CA THR A 233 -3.64 41.15 14.70
C THR A 233 -4.88 40.53 14.04
N GLY A 234 -5.45 39.47 14.63
CA GLY A 234 -6.62 38.76 14.11
C GLY A 234 -6.30 37.82 12.95
N GLN A 235 -5.05 37.34 12.85
CA GLN A 235 -4.60 36.48 11.76
C GLN A 235 -4.20 35.08 12.27
N TYR A 236 -4.46 34.07 11.46
CA TYR A 236 -3.99 32.70 11.66
C TYR A 236 -2.64 32.51 10.98
N THR A 237 -1.75 31.73 11.62
CA THR A 237 -0.46 31.37 11.05
C THR A 237 -0.57 30.01 10.36
N LEU A 238 -0.21 29.95 9.08
CA LEU A 238 -0.04 28.71 8.33
C LEU A 238 1.44 28.40 8.21
N ARG A 239 1.82 27.18 8.59
CA ARG A 239 3.20 26.68 8.45
C ARG A 239 3.32 25.85 7.19
N THR A 240 4.33 26.11 6.39
CA THR A 240 4.63 25.36 5.16
C THR A 240 6.07 24.86 5.17
N SER A 241 6.42 24.01 4.20
CA SER A 241 7.81 23.62 3.97
C SER A 241 8.73 24.77 3.53
N ARG A 242 8.17 25.93 3.14
CA ARG A 242 8.90 27.10 2.62
C ARG A 242 8.78 28.34 3.51
N GLY A 243 8.33 28.16 4.75
CA GLY A 243 8.15 29.25 5.71
C GLY A 243 6.70 29.44 6.15
N GLU A 244 6.47 30.51 6.91
CA GLU A 244 5.17 30.83 7.50
C GLU A 244 4.49 31.97 6.75
N VAL A 245 3.15 31.90 6.64
CA VAL A 245 2.30 33.00 6.14
C VAL A 245 1.15 33.22 7.10
N ARG A 246 0.76 34.48 7.29
CA ARG A 246 -0.41 34.85 8.10
C ARG A 246 -1.60 35.24 7.24
N ALA A 247 -2.81 34.87 7.67
CA ALA A 247 -4.04 35.18 6.94
C ALA A 247 -5.25 35.40 7.86
N ARG A 248 -6.18 36.27 7.46
CA ARG A 248 -7.43 36.49 8.20
C ARG A 248 -8.48 35.44 7.88
N LYS A 249 -8.63 35.09 6.60
CA LYS A 249 -9.57 34.08 6.13
C LYS A 249 -8.83 32.90 5.49
N ILE A 250 -9.23 31.67 5.83
CA ILE A 250 -8.61 30.44 5.30
C ILE A 250 -9.70 29.53 4.72
N VAL A 251 -9.51 29.09 3.48
CA VAL A 251 -10.36 28.08 2.83
C VAL A 251 -9.61 26.76 2.70
N PHE A 252 -10.16 25.72 3.31
CA PHE A 252 -9.70 24.34 3.15
C PHE A 252 -10.36 23.72 1.90
N ALA A 253 -9.68 23.79 0.76
CA ALA A 253 -10.12 23.22 -0.52
C ALA A 253 -9.37 21.91 -0.84
N THR A 254 -9.01 21.16 0.21
CA THR A 254 -8.13 19.98 0.16
C THR A 254 -8.85 18.65 -0.07
N ASN A 255 -10.19 18.66 -0.12
CA ASN A 255 -11.04 17.47 -0.32
C ASN A 255 -10.64 16.28 0.58
N ALA A 256 -10.15 15.17 0.02
CA ALA A 256 -9.75 13.96 0.75
C ALA A 256 -8.71 14.20 1.85
N TYR A 257 -7.85 15.20 1.68
CA TYR A 257 -6.71 15.46 2.58
C TYR A 257 -7.07 16.39 3.75
N THR A 258 -8.34 16.79 3.86
CA THR A 258 -8.81 17.76 4.87
C THR A 258 -8.52 17.29 6.30
N GLY A 259 -8.70 15.99 6.59
CA GLY A 259 -8.44 15.41 7.93
C GLY A 259 -6.99 15.52 8.42
N SER A 260 -6.05 15.81 7.52
CA SER A 260 -4.63 16.00 7.82
C SER A 260 -4.35 17.37 8.42
N LEU A 261 -5.14 18.39 8.06
CA LEU A 261 -5.05 19.76 8.58
C LEU A 261 -6.12 20.07 9.63
N LEU A 262 -7.29 19.44 9.52
CA LEU A 262 -8.42 19.60 10.44
C LEU A 262 -8.81 18.24 11.02
N PRO A 263 -8.26 17.85 12.19
CA PRO A 263 -8.49 16.54 12.79
C PRO A 263 -9.96 16.16 13.00
N GLU A 264 -10.84 17.14 13.23
CA GLU A 264 -12.29 16.95 13.37
C GLU A 264 -12.96 16.38 12.10
N TYR A 265 -12.34 16.53 10.93
CA TYR A 265 -12.85 16.00 9.66
C TYR A 265 -12.32 14.60 9.31
N ARG A 266 -11.43 13.99 10.12
CA ARG A 266 -10.79 12.69 9.81
C ARG A 266 -11.79 11.56 9.52
N ASN A 267 -12.89 11.55 10.25
CA ASN A 267 -13.97 10.56 10.09
C ASN A 267 -15.21 11.14 9.39
N LYS A 268 -15.09 12.36 8.82
CA LYS A 268 -16.19 13.10 8.20
C LYS A 268 -15.98 13.29 6.71
N ILE A 269 -14.73 13.37 6.27
CA ILE A 269 -14.31 13.32 4.87
C ILE A 269 -13.24 12.23 4.77
N ILE A 270 -13.65 11.06 4.30
CA ILE A 270 -12.83 9.86 4.20
C ILE A 270 -12.13 9.84 2.83
N PRO A 271 -10.80 9.67 2.80
CA PRO A 271 -10.10 9.36 1.56
C PRO A 271 -10.62 8.07 0.94
N TYR A 272 -11.10 8.15 -0.29
CA TYR A 272 -11.55 7.01 -1.09
C TYR A 272 -10.65 6.91 -2.32
N ARG A 273 -9.83 5.87 -2.39
CA ARG A 273 -9.02 5.57 -3.57
C ARG A 273 -9.87 4.87 -4.62
N ALA A 274 -9.88 5.40 -5.83
CA ALA A 274 -10.58 4.82 -6.99
C ALA A 274 -9.70 4.80 -8.23
N VAL A 275 -10.16 4.10 -9.26
CA VAL A 275 -9.46 3.95 -10.53
C VAL A 275 -10.26 4.51 -11.70
N CYS A 276 -9.55 4.97 -12.71
CA CYS A 276 -10.08 5.38 -13.99
C CYS A 276 -9.13 4.87 -15.09
N SER A 277 -9.65 4.62 -16.28
CA SER A 277 -8.92 4.07 -17.42
C SER A 277 -9.23 4.84 -18.69
N ARG A 278 -8.28 4.84 -19.63
CA ARG A 278 -8.48 5.22 -21.03
C ARG A 278 -8.47 3.96 -21.90
N ILE A 279 -9.49 3.81 -22.73
CA ILE A 279 -9.63 2.76 -23.74
C ILE A 279 -9.42 3.39 -25.13
N LYS A 280 -8.58 2.75 -25.95
CA LYS A 280 -8.37 3.08 -27.36
C LYS A 280 -8.99 2.01 -28.26
N THR A 281 -9.36 2.41 -29.48
CA THR A 281 -10.04 1.52 -30.42
C THR A 281 -9.39 1.58 -31.80
N PRO A 282 -8.79 0.47 -32.29
CA PRO A 282 -8.14 0.42 -33.61
C PRO A 282 -9.09 -0.02 -34.76
N GLY A 283 -10.13 -0.80 -34.48
CA GLY A 283 -11.07 -1.33 -35.47
C GLY A 283 -12.31 -0.45 -35.66
N PRO A 284 -13.18 -0.77 -36.64
CA PRO A 284 -14.45 -0.08 -36.80
C PRO A 284 -15.36 -0.31 -35.58
N HIS A 285 -16.04 0.73 -35.13
CA HIS A 285 -16.96 0.66 -33.99
C HIS A 285 -18.07 1.71 -34.11
N PRO A 286 -19.23 1.51 -33.46
CA PRO A 286 -20.27 2.52 -33.35
C PRO A 286 -19.80 3.80 -32.66
N LEU A 287 -20.35 4.93 -33.08
CA LEU A 287 -20.13 6.22 -32.44
C LEU A 287 -20.95 6.33 -31.15
N LEU A 288 -20.31 6.73 -30.06
CA LEU A 288 -20.96 7.05 -28.79
C LEU A 288 -21.06 8.57 -28.66
N ASN A 289 -22.27 9.11 -28.86
CA ASN A 289 -22.51 10.56 -28.80
C ASN A 289 -22.87 11.07 -27.40
N ASN A 290 -23.22 10.16 -26.50
CA ASN A 290 -23.67 10.45 -25.15
C ASN A 290 -22.59 10.07 -24.13
N THR A 291 -22.71 10.59 -22.92
CA THR A 291 -21.97 10.07 -21.77
C THR A 291 -22.80 9.02 -21.05
N TYR A 292 -22.19 8.05 -20.37
CA TYR A 292 -22.89 6.87 -19.86
C TYR A 292 -22.59 6.60 -18.39
N ALA A 293 -23.56 5.96 -17.71
CA ALA A 293 -23.31 5.18 -16.52
C ALA A 293 -23.99 3.82 -16.64
N LEU A 294 -23.24 2.75 -16.35
CA LEU A 294 -23.73 1.37 -16.35
C LEU A 294 -23.93 0.96 -14.90
N ARG A 295 -25.19 0.84 -14.47
CA ARG A 295 -25.55 0.56 -13.08
C ARG A 295 -25.92 -0.91 -12.90
N PHE A 296 -25.03 -1.63 -12.23
CA PHE A 296 -25.20 -3.06 -11.94
C PHE A 296 -26.03 -3.29 -10.67
N SER A 297 -25.94 -2.38 -9.69
CA SER A 297 -26.72 -2.38 -8.45
C SER A 297 -26.85 -0.97 -7.86
N ASP A 298 -27.44 -0.84 -6.67
CA ASP A 298 -27.58 0.43 -5.95
C ASP A 298 -26.22 1.07 -5.58
N TRP A 299 -25.16 0.26 -5.48
CA TRP A 299 -23.83 0.70 -5.02
C TRP A 299 -22.71 0.42 -6.03
N ASN A 300 -22.96 -0.39 -7.07
CA ASN A 300 -22.00 -0.72 -8.10
C ASN A 300 -22.42 -0.11 -9.46
N PHE A 301 -21.62 0.83 -9.94
CA PHE A 301 -21.77 1.37 -11.28
C PHE A 301 -20.40 1.77 -11.83
N ASP A 302 -20.32 1.77 -13.16
CA ASP A 302 -19.21 2.33 -13.92
C ASP A 302 -19.72 3.55 -14.69
N TYR A 303 -18.90 4.58 -14.83
CA TYR A 303 -19.19 5.72 -15.68
C TYR A 303 -18.22 5.75 -16.87
N LEU A 304 -18.69 6.28 -17.99
CA LEU A 304 -17.96 6.30 -19.24
C LEU A 304 -18.19 7.62 -19.97
N ILE A 305 -17.13 8.26 -20.47
CA ILE A 305 -17.20 9.42 -21.35
C ILE A 305 -16.50 9.11 -22.69
N PRO A 306 -17.14 9.34 -23.84
CA PRO A 306 -16.46 9.37 -25.12
C PRO A 306 -15.69 10.69 -25.29
N ARG A 307 -14.55 10.64 -25.97
CA ARG A 307 -13.71 11.82 -26.26
C ARG A 307 -13.73 12.15 -27.75
N LEU A 308 -13.38 13.39 -28.06
CA LEU A 308 -13.32 13.90 -29.43
C LEU A 308 -12.23 13.22 -30.28
N ASP A 309 -11.22 12.62 -29.64
CA ASP A 309 -10.17 11.85 -30.30
C ASP A 309 -10.54 10.37 -30.51
N GLY A 310 -11.78 9.98 -30.21
CA GLY A 310 -12.28 8.61 -30.34
C GLY A 310 -11.94 7.69 -29.17
N THR A 311 -11.15 8.16 -28.18
CA THR A 311 -10.87 7.39 -26.97
C THR A 311 -12.03 7.44 -25.98
N ILE A 312 -12.10 6.46 -25.09
CA ILE A 312 -13.14 6.36 -24.08
C ILE A 312 -12.50 6.40 -22.69
N ILE A 313 -12.98 7.26 -21.80
CA ILE A 313 -12.57 7.24 -20.39
C ILE A 313 -13.61 6.49 -19.59
N VAL A 314 -13.19 5.48 -18.84
CA VAL A 314 -14.07 4.66 -17.99
C VAL A 314 -13.58 4.72 -16.56
N GLY A 315 -14.45 4.95 -15.60
CA GLY A 315 -14.12 4.85 -14.17
C GLY A 315 -15.17 4.04 -13.41
N GLY A 316 -14.77 3.50 -12.26
CA GLY A 316 -15.60 2.58 -11.48
C GLY A 316 -14.79 1.40 -10.97
N ALA A 317 -15.09 0.20 -11.46
CA ALA A 317 -14.49 -1.08 -11.06
C ALA A 317 -14.72 -1.46 -9.59
N ARG A 318 -15.73 -0.86 -8.94
CA ARG A 318 -15.92 -0.96 -7.49
C ARG A 318 -16.03 -2.40 -7.04
N ASP A 319 -16.78 -3.23 -7.77
CA ASP A 319 -16.97 -4.65 -7.44
C ASP A 319 -15.65 -5.45 -7.37
N ALA A 320 -14.63 -5.04 -8.11
CA ALA A 320 -13.33 -5.71 -8.12
C ALA A 320 -12.57 -5.56 -6.80
N TYR A 321 -12.70 -4.43 -6.11
CA TYR A 321 -11.87 -4.09 -4.95
C TYR A 321 -12.64 -3.76 -3.67
N ILE A 322 -13.98 -3.64 -3.71
CA ILE A 322 -14.76 -3.17 -2.57
C ILE A 322 -14.59 -4.02 -1.30
N ARG A 323 -14.31 -5.31 -1.47
CA ARG A 323 -14.09 -6.27 -0.37
C ARG A 323 -12.72 -6.10 0.30
N SER A 324 -11.74 -5.54 -0.41
CA SER A 324 -10.41 -5.21 0.10
C SER A 324 -10.44 -3.82 0.74
N VAL A 325 -11.12 -3.67 1.86
CA VAL A 325 -11.37 -2.34 2.50
C VAL A 325 -10.10 -1.48 2.60
N ASP A 326 -8.97 -2.06 3.02
CA ASP A 326 -7.70 -1.35 3.16
C ASP A 326 -7.11 -0.84 1.84
N SER A 327 -7.50 -1.42 0.70
CA SER A 327 -7.03 -0.99 -0.62
C SER A 327 -7.68 0.32 -1.09
N TRP A 328 -8.81 0.72 -0.49
CA TRP A 328 -9.56 1.90 -0.93
C TRP A 328 -10.03 2.86 0.17
N TYR A 329 -10.45 2.35 1.33
CA TYR A 329 -11.04 3.15 2.40
C TYR A 329 -9.98 3.78 3.30
N GLY A 330 -10.06 5.10 3.48
CA GLY A 330 -9.05 5.87 4.21
C GLY A 330 -7.66 5.83 3.58
N ASN A 331 -7.59 5.49 2.29
CA ASN A 331 -6.35 5.28 1.57
C ASN A 331 -6.07 6.49 0.67
N VAL A 332 -4.92 7.13 0.88
CA VAL A 332 -4.49 8.32 0.10
C VAL A 332 -3.44 8.00 -0.97
N ASP A 333 -3.07 6.73 -1.10
CA ASP A 333 -1.99 6.29 -1.97
C ASP A 333 -2.43 6.35 -3.43
N ASP A 334 -2.07 7.44 -4.10
CA ASP A 334 -2.29 7.67 -5.52
C ASP A 334 -1.04 7.44 -6.37
N THR A 335 -0.05 6.72 -5.84
CA THR A 335 1.18 6.38 -6.57
C THR A 335 1.01 5.10 -7.40
N ARG A 336 -0.07 4.33 -7.17
CA ARG A 336 -0.31 3.05 -7.83
C ARG A 336 -1.78 2.73 -8.02
N VAL A 337 -2.06 1.92 -9.03
CA VAL A 337 -3.39 1.38 -9.34
C VAL A 337 -3.81 0.36 -8.29
N ILE A 338 -5.12 0.31 -7.97
CA ILE A 338 -5.69 -0.75 -7.12
C ILE A 338 -5.49 -2.10 -7.83
N ALA A 339 -4.78 -3.03 -7.18
CA ALA A 339 -4.29 -4.25 -7.83
C ALA A 339 -5.43 -5.10 -8.41
N GLU A 340 -6.52 -5.22 -7.67
CA GLU A 340 -7.70 -5.99 -8.06
C GLU A 340 -8.44 -5.39 -9.26
N ALA A 341 -8.25 -4.10 -9.54
CA ALA A 341 -8.91 -3.41 -10.65
C ALA A 341 -8.08 -3.36 -11.94
N ARG A 342 -6.83 -3.86 -11.94
CA ARG A 342 -5.87 -3.69 -13.06
C ARG A 342 -6.42 -4.20 -14.39
N SER A 343 -7.05 -5.37 -14.39
CA SER A 343 -7.59 -6.02 -15.60
C SER A 343 -9.11 -5.85 -15.73
N TYR A 344 -9.74 -5.03 -14.88
CA TYR A 344 -11.21 -4.90 -14.88
C TYR A 344 -11.75 -4.34 -16.19
N PHE A 345 -11.02 -3.40 -16.80
CA PHE A 345 -11.43 -2.72 -18.02
C PHE A 345 -11.05 -3.47 -19.31
N ASP A 346 -10.40 -4.63 -19.21
CA ASP A 346 -10.00 -5.42 -20.37
C ASP A 346 -11.24 -5.97 -21.10
N GLY A 347 -11.33 -5.68 -22.40
CA GLY A 347 -12.50 -6.07 -23.21
C GLY A 347 -13.81 -5.37 -22.80
N TYR A 348 -13.75 -4.27 -22.03
CA TYR A 348 -14.92 -3.63 -21.44
C TYR A 348 -15.96 -3.23 -22.50
N MET A 349 -15.53 -2.60 -23.59
CA MET A 349 -16.43 -2.15 -24.65
C MET A 349 -17.10 -3.34 -25.35
N GLN A 350 -16.32 -4.36 -25.69
CA GLN A 350 -16.76 -5.61 -26.32
C GLN A 350 -17.81 -6.32 -25.47
N LYS A 351 -17.60 -6.36 -24.15
CA LYS A 351 -18.47 -7.02 -23.19
C LYS A 351 -19.81 -6.31 -23.04
N HIS A 352 -19.82 -4.97 -23.07
CA HIS A 352 -20.98 -4.18 -22.65
C HIS A 352 -21.75 -3.52 -23.79
N PHE A 353 -21.14 -3.25 -24.94
CA PHE A 353 -21.79 -2.51 -26.04
C PHE A 353 -21.95 -3.38 -27.29
N HIS A 354 -23.10 -3.24 -27.96
CA HIS A 354 -23.34 -3.87 -29.27
C HIS A 354 -22.53 -3.19 -30.37
N GLY A 355 -22.00 -3.99 -31.30
CA GLY A 355 -21.20 -3.53 -32.44
C GLY A 355 -19.74 -3.24 -32.09
N TRP A 356 -19.34 -3.46 -30.83
CA TRP A 356 -17.96 -3.28 -30.37
C TRP A 356 -17.17 -4.58 -30.30
N GLU A 357 -17.78 -5.74 -30.58
CA GLU A 357 -17.18 -7.08 -30.43
C GLU A 357 -15.85 -7.22 -31.19
N ASP A 358 -15.80 -6.74 -32.43
CA ASP A 358 -14.62 -6.83 -33.32
C ASP A 358 -13.79 -5.54 -33.37
N SER A 359 -14.08 -4.58 -32.48
CA SER A 359 -13.44 -3.26 -32.47
C SER A 359 -11.96 -3.30 -32.11
N GLY A 360 -11.48 -4.38 -31.49
CA GLY A 360 -10.12 -4.49 -30.95
C GLY A 360 -9.82 -3.48 -29.83
N ALA A 361 -10.85 -2.90 -29.19
CA ALA A 361 -10.67 -1.93 -28.12
C ALA A 361 -9.81 -2.50 -26.98
N TYR A 362 -8.84 -1.73 -26.50
CA TYR A 362 -7.92 -2.14 -25.45
C TYR A 362 -7.68 -1.02 -24.44
N VAL A 363 -7.31 -1.40 -23.23
CA VAL A 363 -6.93 -0.48 -22.16
C VAL A 363 -5.54 0.08 -22.48
N ASP A 364 -5.49 1.38 -22.70
CA ASP A 364 -4.25 2.09 -23.03
C ASP A 364 -3.60 2.72 -21.79
N ASP A 365 -4.40 3.17 -20.83
CA ASP A 365 -3.90 3.72 -19.57
C ASP A 365 -4.89 3.44 -18.43
N ILE A 366 -4.37 3.36 -17.21
CA ILE A 366 -5.14 3.20 -15.98
C ILE A 366 -4.44 3.91 -14.83
N TRP A 367 -5.19 4.76 -14.13
CA TRP A 367 -4.65 5.59 -13.06
C TRP A 367 -5.56 5.63 -11.84
N THR A 368 -4.99 6.10 -10.74
CA THR A 368 -5.68 6.24 -9.45
C THR A 368 -5.98 7.70 -9.14
N GLY A 369 -7.16 7.94 -8.55
CA GLY A 369 -7.55 9.20 -7.94
C GLY A 369 -8.07 9.01 -6.52
N ILE A 370 -7.77 9.98 -5.64
CA ILE A 370 -8.30 10.00 -4.27
C ILE A 370 -9.45 10.99 -4.20
N MET A 371 -10.64 10.48 -3.88
CA MET A 371 -11.85 11.27 -3.65
C MET A 371 -12.03 11.51 -2.15
N GLY A 372 -12.62 12.64 -1.77
CA GLY A 372 -13.09 12.86 -0.40
C GLY A 372 -14.56 12.47 -0.30
N TYR A 373 -14.82 11.30 0.28
CA TYR A 373 -16.19 10.83 0.56
C TYR A 373 -16.64 11.38 1.90
N SER A 374 -17.70 12.17 1.92
CA SER A 374 -18.27 12.60 3.19
C SER A 374 -19.01 11.44 3.87
N SER A 375 -18.94 11.39 5.19
CA SER A 375 -19.58 10.34 5.99
C SER A 375 -21.11 10.31 5.87
N ASP A 376 -21.71 11.41 5.43
CA ASP A 376 -23.15 11.59 5.18
C ASP A 376 -23.52 11.63 3.69
N ARG A 377 -22.54 11.45 2.79
CA ARG A 377 -22.67 11.48 1.31
C ARG A 377 -23.09 12.83 0.72
N LEU A 378 -23.06 13.91 1.50
CA LEU A 378 -23.36 15.28 1.05
C LEU A 378 -22.10 16.17 1.03
N PRO A 379 -21.96 17.11 0.09
CA PRO A 379 -20.90 18.12 0.14
C PRO A 379 -20.88 18.90 1.46
N ARG A 380 -19.69 19.40 1.81
CA ARG A 380 -19.48 20.23 3.00
C ARG A 380 -18.91 21.57 2.56
N VAL A 381 -19.75 22.60 2.60
CA VAL A 381 -19.45 23.93 2.07
C VAL A 381 -19.90 25.01 3.05
N GLY A 382 -18.98 25.88 3.45
CA GLY A 382 -19.30 27.07 4.25
C GLY A 382 -18.31 27.33 5.40
N PRO A 383 -18.67 28.23 6.33
CA PRO A 383 -17.90 28.47 7.55
C PRO A 383 -17.79 27.21 8.39
N ILE A 384 -16.62 26.98 9.00
CA ILE A 384 -16.42 25.83 9.90
C ILE A 384 -17.00 26.18 11.29
N PRO A 385 -17.94 25.38 11.83
CA PRO A 385 -18.47 25.59 13.17
C PRO A 385 -17.37 25.72 14.22
N GLY A 386 -17.43 26.77 15.05
CA GLY A 386 -16.44 27.03 16.10
C GLY A 386 -15.09 27.58 15.63
N ARG A 387 -14.85 27.73 14.31
CA ARG A 387 -13.60 28.31 13.77
C ARG A 387 -13.88 29.58 12.95
N GLN A 388 -13.86 30.73 13.60
CA GLN A 388 -14.11 32.03 12.95
C GLN A 388 -13.10 32.30 11.82
N GLY A 389 -13.57 32.73 10.65
CA GLY A 389 -12.70 33.02 9.50
C GLY A 389 -12.11 31.80 8.80
N MET A 390 -12.47 30.58 9.21
CA MET A 390 -12.10 29.34 8.51
C MET A 390 -13.30 28.74 7.79
N PHE A 391 -13.07 28.26 6.57
CA PHE A 391 -14.11 27.76 5.68
C PHE A 391 -13.71 26.42 5.08
N ILE A 392 -14.69 25.54 4.86
CA ILE A 392 -14.50 24.24 4.21
C ILE A 392 -15.18 24.24 2.83
N MET A 393 -14.53 23.62 1.85
CA MET A 393 -15.12 23.29 0.56
C MET A 393 -14.57 21.93 0.10
N GLY A 394 -15.25 20.85 0.48
CA GLY A 394 -14.78 19.48 0.24
C GLY A 394 -15.86 18.42 0.51
N GLY A 395 -15.47 17.14 0.46
CA GLY A 395 -16.40 16.05 0.74
C GLY A 395 -17.42 15.80 -0.36
N PHE A 396 -17.05 16.06 -1.62
CA PHE A 396 -17.96 15.96 -2.76
C PHE A 396 -18.30 14.52 -3.19
N THR A 397 -17.81 13.49 -2.48
CA THR A 397 -18.24 12.08 -2.62
C THR A 397 -18.23 11.56 -4.06
N GLY A 398 -17.19 11.91 -4.82
CA GLY A 398 -17.05 11.50 -6.23
C GLY A 398 -17.96 12.21 -7.23
N HIS A 399 -18.73 13.22 -6.79
CA HIS A 399 -19.74 13.93 -7.60
C HIS A 399 -19.50 15.45 -7.66
N GLY A 400 -18.23 15.89 -7.62
CA GLY A 400 -17.89 17.32 -7.50
C GLY A 400 -18.02 18.14 -8.80
N MET A 401 -17.86 17.53 -9.97
CA MET A 401 -17.91 18.25 -11.26
C MET A 401 -19.22 19.06 -11.46
N PRO A 402 -20.43 18.49 -11.22
CA PRO A 402 -21.69 19.23 -11.32
C PRO A 402 -22.02 20.11 -10.11
N GLN A 403 -21.11 20.31 -9.15
CA GLN A 403 -21.40 21.06 -7.90
C GLN A 403 -20.41 22.19 -7.63
N ILE A 404 -19.13 21.99 -7.95
CA ILE A 404 -18.03 22.83 -7.46
C ILE A 404 -18.08 24.28 -7.99
N TYR A 405 -18.46 24.50 -9.25
CA TYR A 405 -18.38 25.83 -9.86
C TYR A 405 -19.24 26.86 -9.13
N LEU A 406 -20.53 26.57 -8.94
CA LEU A 406 -21.44 27.43 -8.18
C LEU A 406 -21.16 27.40 -6.67
N CYS A 407 -20.62 26.29 -6.12
CA CYS A 407 -20.14 26.29 -4.75
C CYS A 407 -18.97 27.26 -4.54
N GLY A 408 -18.09 27.43 -5.53
CA GLY A 408 -17.01 28.41 -5.51
C GLY A 408 -17.53 29.84 -5.53
N HIS A 409 -18.59 30.11 -6.30
CA HIS A 409 -19.27 31.41 -6.30
C HIS A 409 -19.88 31.74 -4.94
N ALA A 410 -20.53 30.76 -4.31
CA ALA A 410 -21.05 30.88 -2.95
C ALA A 410 -19.94 31.13 -1.93
N MET A 411 -18.83 30.40 -2.03
CA MET A 411 -17.68 30.58 -1.16
C MET A 411 -17.05 31.98 -1.30
N ALA A 412 -16.95 32.51 -2.52
CA ALA A 412 -16.50 33.88 -2.73
C ALA A 412 -17.42 34.93 -2.07
N LYS A 413 -18.74 34.69 -1.99
CA LYS A 413 -19.65 35.57 -1.24
C LYS A 413 -19.38 35.54 0.27
N PHE A 414 -19.08 34.38 0.86
CA PHE A 414 -18.64 34.30 2.26
C PHE A 414 -17.36 35.11 2.48
N LEU A 415 -16.39 34.98 1.56
CA LEU A 415 -15.09 35.63 1.69
C LEU A 415 -15.14 37.15 1.52
N LEU A 416 -15.92 37.65 0.56
CA LEU A 416 -15.95 39.07 0.21
C LEU A 416 -17.02 39.88 0.96
N LYS A 417 -18.15 39.26 1.30
CA LYS A 417 -19.34 39.98 1.80
C LYS A 417 -19.82 39.50 3.17
N ASP A 418 -19.15 38.51 3.77
CA ASP A 418 -19.58 37.87 5.02
C ASP A 418 -21.07 37.44 4.96
N ALA A 419 -21.51 37.00 3.77
CA ALA A 419 -22.89 36.63 3.51
C ALA A 419 -23.34 35.48 4.42
N SER A 420 -24.61 35.47 4.83
CA SER A 420 -25.20 34.30 5.48
C SER A 420 -25.32 33.13 4.49
N PHE A 421 -25.41 31.90 5.01
CA PHE A 421 -25.54 30.71 4.15
C PHE A 421 -26.71 30.83 3.16
N LYS A 422 -27.87 31.33 3.63
CA LYS A 422 -29.07 31.53 2.81
C LYS A 422 -28.85 32.50 1.63
N GLU A 423 -28.06 33.55 1.81
CA GLU A 423 -27.78 34.54 0.76
C GLU A 423 -26.84 34.01 -0.33
N THR A 424 -26.16 32.89 -0.07
CA THR A 424 -25.26 32.30 -1.06
C THR A 424 -26.00 31.63 -2.20
N GLY A 425 -27.20 31.08 -1.95
CA GLY A 425 -27.97 30.28 -2.90
C GLY A 425 -27.56 28.80 -2.94
N LEU A 426 -26.75 28.34 -1.99
CA LEU A 426 -26.42 26.92 -1.83
C LEU A 426 -27.66 26.12 -1.37
N PRO A 427 -27.81 24.85 -1.81
CA PRO A 427 -28.78 23.94 -1.24
C PRO A 427 -28.56 23.79 0.27
N ARG A 428 -29.65 23.77 1.06
CA ARG A 428 -29.55 23.67 2.53
C ARG A 428 -28.77 22.44 3.01
N LEU A 429 -28.78 21.36 2.23
CA LEU A 429 -28.08 20.12 2.56
C LEU A 429 -26.54 20.22 2.46
N PHE A 430 -26.00 21.27 1.83
CA PHE A 430 -24.56 21.44 1.67
C PHE A 430 -23.92 22.21 2.84
N GLU A 431 -24.76 22.83 3.68
CA GLU A 431 -24.31 23.64 4.82
C GLU A 431 -23.49 22.81 5.80
N GLU A 432 -22.30 23.29 6.14
CA GLU A 432 -21.51 22.71 7.21
C GLU A 432 -22.05 23.21 8.56
N THR A 433 -22.68 22.31 9.31
CA THR A 433 -23.29 22.62 10.62
C THR A 433 -22.63 21.81 11.73
N GLN A 434 -22.74 22.28 12.98
CA GLN A 434 -22.23 21.55 14.14
C GLN A 434 -22.82 20.14 14.23
N ALA A 435 -24.12 19.98 13.96
CA ALA A 435 -24.79 18.68 13.97
C ALA A 435 -24.18 17.70 12.95
N ARG A 436 -23.85 18.18 11.73
CA ARG A 436 -23.18 17.35 10.72
C ARG A 436 -21.74 17.01 11.08
N LEU A 437 -21.06 17.88 11.83
CA LEU A 437 -19.70 17.64 12.32
C LEU A 437 -19.71 16.61 13.47
N GLU A 438 -20.75 16.60 14.29
CA GLU A 438 -20.91 15.69 15.43
C GLU A 438 -21.49 14.32 15.07
N ASP A 439 -22.19 14.18 13.92
CA ASP A 439 -22.86 12.93 13.51
C ASP A 439 -21.89 11.72 13.45
N PRO A 440 -22.05 10.70 14.32
CA PRO A 440 -21.10 9.59 14.41
C PRO A 440 -21.20 8.57 13.27
N ARG A 441 -22.20 8.68 12.38
CA ARG A 441 -22.44 7.70 11.31
C ARG A 441 -21.39 7.82 10.20
N ASP A 442 -20.95 6.67 9.70
CA ASP A 442 -20.14 6.55 8.49
C ASP A 442 -20.87 5.71 7.45
N ARG A 443 -21.57 6.39 6.54
CA ARG A 443 -22.33 5.75 5.46
C ARG A 443 -21.44 5.26 4.31
N VAL A 444 -20.12 5.43 4.37
CA VAL A 444 -19.20 4.92 3.33
C VAL A 444 -19.01 3.41 3.44
N LEU A 445 -19.17 2.83 4.64
CA LEU A 445 -19.00 1.39 4.93
C LEU A 445 -20.30 0.57 4.96
N GLU A 446 -21.45 1.20 4.66
CA GLU A 446 -22.73 0.49 4.62
C GLU A 446 -22.87 -0.31 3.29
N PHE A 447 -22.56 -1.61 3.33
CA PHE A 447 -22.68 -2.55 2.21
C PHE A 447 -23.55 -3.76 2.58
N LYS A 448 -24.32 -4.28 1.61
CA LYS A 448 -24.99 -5.59 1.70
C LYS A 448 -24.93 -6.33 0.36
N ALA A 449 -25.10 -7.65 0.37
CA ALA A 449 -25.08 -8.46 -0.85
C ALA A 449 -26.34 -8.20 -1.71
N PRO A 450 -26.23 -8.32 -3.06
CA PRO A 450 -27.40 -8.29 -3.93
C PRO A 450 -28.43 -9.36 -3.53
N GLY A 451 -29.69 -8.98 -3.43
CA GLY A 451 -30.77 -9.87 -3.01
C GLY A 451 -30.95 -10.01 -1.49
N ASP A 452 -30.08 -9.41 -0.67
CA ASP A 452 -30.25 -9.38 0.78
C ASP A 452 -31.35 -8.36 1.17
N PRO A 453 -32.50 -8.80 1.72
CA PRO A 453 -33.59 -7.91 2.11
C PRO A 453 -33.34 -7.20 3.46
N ASN A 454 -32.32 -7.59 4.23
CA ASN A 454 -32.08 -7.04 5.55
C ASN A 454 -31.63 -5.58 5.51
N SER A 455 -31.83 -4.91 6.65
CA SER A 455 -31.24 -3.61 6.96
C SER A 455 -30.17 -3.79 8.02
N TYR A 456 -29.03 -3.11 7.86
CA TYR A 456 -27.89 -3.23 8.76
C TYR A 456 -27.40 -1.86 9.23
N SER A 457 -26.82 -1.84 10.43
CA SER A 457 -25.83 -0.84 10.83
C SER A 457 -24.50 -1.54 11.05
N THR A 458 -23.43 -1.05 10.45
CA THR A 458 -22.08 -1.59 10.62
C THR A 458 -21.27 -0.70 11.56
N GLY A 459 -20.34 -1.29 12.31
CA GLY A 459 -19.54 -0.53 13.27
C GLY A 459 -18.58 -1.40 14.07
N ARG A 460 -18.15 -0.91 15.23
CA ARG A 460 -17.20 -1.58 16.10
C ARG A 460 -17.57 -1.43 17.57
N ILE A 461 -17.43 -2.51 18.35
CA ILE A 461 -17.56 -2.49 19.82
C ILE A 461 -16.27 -3.08 20.40
N GLY A 462 -15.45 -2.26 21.06
CA GLY A 462 -14.13 -2.69 21.53
C GLY A 462 -13.24 -3.18 20.38
N HIS A 463 -12.65 -4.37 20.50
CA HIS A 463 -11.83 -4.96 19.42
C HIS A 463 -12.64 -5.74 18.37
N HIS A 464 -13.98 -5.74 18.46
CA HIS A 464 -14.85 -6.52 17.56
C HIS A 464 -15.47 -5.64 16.47
N ASN A 465 -15.33 -6.06 15.21
CA ASN A 465 -16.19 -5.55 14.14
C ASN A 465 -17.59 -6.12 14.34
N VAL A 466 -18.60 -5.26 14.31
CA VAL A 466 -19.99 -5.60 14.62
C VAL A 466 -20.88 -5.17 13.47
N VAL A 467 -21.82 -6.04 13.12
CA VAL A 467 -22.97 -5.72 12.28
C VAL A 467 -24.24 -5.91 13.12
N LEU A 468 -25.05 -4.86 13.20
CA LEU A 468 -26.39 -4.89 13.79
C LEU A 468 -27.40 -5.10 12.67
N ALA A 469 -28.13 -6.21 12.72
CA ALA A 469 -29.21 -6.49 11.79
C ALA A 469 -30.57 -6.12 12.42
N TYR A 470 -31.38 -5.36 11.68
CA TYR A 470 -32.73 -5.01 12.12
C TYR A 470 -33.72 -6.09 11.68
N MET A 471 -34.35 -6.76 12.64
CA MET A 471 -35.38 -7.74 12.34
C MET A 471 -36.71 -7.02 12.03
N PRO A 472 -37.39 -7.36 10.90
CA PRO A 472 -38.64 -6.70 10.52
C PRO A 472 -39.79 -7.03 11.49
N GLU A 473 -39.85 -8.27 11.95
CA GLU A 473 -40.86 -8.77 12.88
C GLU A 473 -40.26 -9.87 13.77
N ALA A 474 -40.89 -10.13 14.92
CA ALA A 474 -40.56 -11.25 15.80
C ALA A 474 -40.91 -12.60 15.15
N GLY A 475 -40.29 -13.69 15.61
CA GLY A 475 -40.58 -15.06 15.16
C GLY A 475 -39.37 -15.80 14.57
N LYS A 476 -39.42 -17.13 14.58
CA LYS A 476 -38.27 -17.98 14.20
C LYS A 476 -37.94 -17.88 12.71
N ALA A 477 -38.97 -17.84 11.85
CA ALA A 477 -38.78 -17.71 10.40
C ALA A 477 -38.06 -16.40 10.02
N ASN A 478 -38.44 -15.30 10.67
CA ASN A 478 -37.80 -14.01 10.50
C ASN A 478 -36.36 -14.04 11.02
N GLY A 479 -36.12 -14.60 12.21
CA GLY A 479 -34.77 -14.80 12.77
C GLY A 479 -33.85 -15.61 11.84
N ALA A 480 -34.35 -16.73 11.30
CA ALA A 480 -33.61 -17.57 10.36
C ALA A 480 -33.29 -16.84 9.04
N SER A 481 -34.27 -16.13 8.48
CA SER A 481 -34.08 -15.33 7.26
C SER A 481 -33.02 -14.25 7.47
N VAL A 482 -33.10 -13.50 8.56
CA VAL A 482 -32.14 -12.44 8.89
C VAL A 482 -30.73 -13.03 9.05
N ALA A 483 -30.58 -14.11 9.82
CA ALA A 483 -29.29 -14.77 10.03
C ALA A 483 -28.68 -15.32 8.73
N THR A 484 -29.51 -15.93 7.88
CA THR A 484 -29.06 -16.50 6.60
C THR A 484 -28.53 -15.42 5.67
N HIS A 485 -29.28 -14.35 5.43
CA HIS A 485 -28.84 -13.27 4.55
C HIS A 485 -27.68 -12.47 5.17
N CYS A 486 -27.64 -12.31 6.51
CA CYS A 486 -26.49 -11.74 7.21
C CYS A 486 -25.22 -12.54 6.95
N ARG A 487 -25.29 -13.87 6.94
CA ARG A 487 -24.14 -14.71 6.61
C ARG A 487 -23.70 -14.57 5.15
N VAL A 488 -24.63 -14.29 4.22
CA VAL A 488 -24.32 -14.03 2.80
C VAL A 488 -23.61 -12.68 2.66
N SER A 489 -24.12 -11.63 3.28
CA SER A 489 -23.50 -10.29 3.25
C SER A 489 -22.18 -10.22 4.04
N PHE A 490 -22.05 -11.02 5.10
CA PHE A 490 -20.91 -11.01 6.02
C PHE A 490 -20.41 -12.44 6.28
N PRO A 491 -19.59 -13.02 5.37
CA PRO A 491 -19.22 -14.44 5.42
C PRO A 491 -18.30 -14.82 6.60
N HIS A 492 -17.68 -13.83 7.26
CA HIS A 492 -16.71 -14.04 8.34
C HIS A 492 -17.29 -13.81 9.75
N VAL A 493 -18.62 -13.77 9.90
CA VAL A 493 -19.27 -13.66 11.22
C VAL A 493 -18.91 -14.88 12.09
N LYS A 494 -18.25 -14.64 13.22
CA LYS A 494 -17.81 -15.69 14.17
C LYS A 494 -18.83 -15.98 15.28
N LEU A 495 -19.63 -14.99 15.65
CA LEU A 495 -20.62 -15.07 16.73
C LEU A 495 -21.79 -14.15 16.40
N ALA A 496 -23.01 -14.70 16.44
CA ALA A 496 -24.25 -13.96 16.46
C ALA A 496 -24.74 -13.80 17.90
N ILE A 497 -25.25 -12.62 18.26
CA ILE A 497 -25.88 -12.39 19.56
C ILE A 497 -27.33 -11.95 19.33
N VAL A 498 -28.29 -12.74 19.81
CA VAL A 498 -29.71 -12.38 19.74
C VAL A 498 -30.08 -11.61 21.01
N VAL A 499 -30.26 -10.30 20.85
CA VAL A 499 -30.54 -9.38 21.95
C VAL A 499 -31.99 -8.93 21.91
N GLY A 500 -32.65 -8.86 23.06
CA GLY A 500 -34.03 -8.37 23.15
C GLY A 500 -34.64 -8.56 24.53
N ILE A 501 -35.96 -8.74 24.58
CA ILE A 501 -36.71 -8.99 25.81
C ILE A 501 -37.37 -10.37 25.78
N CYS A 502 -37.69 -10.92 26.95
CA CYS A 502 -38.36 -12.21 27.08
C CYS A 502 -39.33 -12.24 28.28
N GLY A 503 -40.23 -13.22 28.25
CA GLY A 503 -40.97 -13.62 29.43
C GLY A 503 -40.13 -14.60 30.26
N VAL A 504 -40.21 -14.54 31.59
CA VAL A 504 -39.40 -15.37 32.49
C VAL A 504 -40.24 -16.19 33.45
N ILE A 505 -39.68 -17.28 33.97
CA ILE A 505 -40.23 -17.90 35.17
C ILE A 505 -39.85 -17.06 36.39
N PRO A 506 -40.70 -17.00 37.43
CA PRO A 506 -40.43 -16.15 38.59
C PRO A 506 -39.31 -16.68 39.48
N PHE A 507 -39.10 -18.00 39.49
CA PHE A 507 -38.16 -18.69 40.38
C PHE A 507 -37.41 -19.79 39.63
N THR A 508 -36.08 -19.75 39.60
CA THR A 508 -35.30 -20.84 39.01
C THR A 508 -35.25 -22.06 39.95
N PRO A 509 -35.20 -23.30 39.42
CA PRO A 509 -34.94 -24.49 40.23
C PRO A 509 -33.54 -24.44 40.87
N GLY A 510 -33.43 -24.75 42.17
CA GLY A 510 -32.16 -24.79 42.92
C GLY A 510 -32.15 -25.93 43.96
N PRO A 511 -30.97 -26.39 44.44
CA PRO A 511 -30.92 -27.42 45.49
C PRO A 511 -31.35 -26.85 46.85
N ARG A 512 -32.33 -27.50 47.50
CA ARG A 512 -32.87 -27.23 48.85
C ARG A 512 -33.33 -25.78 49.07
N ASP A 513 -34.62 -25.53 48.88
CA ASP A 513 -35.39 -24.33 49.29
C ASP A 513 -34.87 -22.93 48.88
N ALA A 514 -33.71 -22.84 48.21
CA ALA A 514 -33.13 -21.61 47.68
C ALA A 514 -33.47 -21.46 46.20
N HIS A 515 -34.73 -21.16 45.90
CA HIS A 515 -35.12 -20.68 44.58
C HIS A 515 -34.48 -19.31 44.32
N HIS A 516 -33.73 -19.14 43.22
CA HIS A 516 -33.27 -17.80 42.84
C HIS A 516 -34.41 -17.04 42.17
N GLU A 517 -34.79 -15.94 42.80
CA GLU A 517 -35.83 -15.03 42.33
C GLU A 517 -35.36 -14.23 41.10
N ILE A 518 -36.13 -14.31 40.01
CA ILE A 518 -35.96 -13.50 38.79
C ILE A 518 -37.00 -12.38 38.81
N ILE A 519 -36.58 -11.11 38.82
CA ILE A 519 -37.47 -9.94 38.76
C ILE A 519 -37.44 -9.30 37.36
N LEU A 520 -38.39 -8.41 37.07
CA LEU A 520 -38.37 -7.67 35.81
C LEU A 520 -37.12 -6.79 35.72
N GLY A 521 -36.49 -6.77 34.56
CA GLY A 521 -35.21 -6.10 34.31
C GLY A 521 -33.95 -6.95 34.52
N ASP A 522 -34.07 -8.11 35.17
CA ASP A 522 -32.98 -9.10 35.14
C ASP A 522 -32.68 -9.58 33.71
N VAL A 523 -31.49 -10.12 33.49
CA VAL A 523 -31.04 -10.57 32.16
C VAL A 523 -30.83 -12.07 32.14
N ILE A 524 -31.37 -12.73 31.12
CA ILE A 524 -31.21 -14.15 30.85
C ILE A 524 -30.19 -14.35 29.75
N VAL A 525 -29.15 -15.14 30.03
CA VAL A 525 -28.12 -15.53 29.06
C VAL A 525 -28.25 -17.03 28.76
N SER A 526 -28.45 -17.39 27.49
CA SER A 526 -28.70 -18.78 27.11
C SER A 526 -27.51 -19.69 27.35
N GLN A 527 -27.76 -20.85 27.96
CA GLN A 527 -26.88 -22.01 27.88
C GLN A 527 -27.22 -22.94 26.71
N SER A 528 -28.49 -22.96 26.32
CA SER A 528 -29.05 -23.65 25.17
C SER A 528 -30.43 -23.08 24.88
N VAL A 529 -30.91 -23.30 23.65
CA VAL A 529 -32.28 -22.97 23.23
C VAL A 529 -33.05 -24.26 22.99
N VAL A 530 -34.33 -24.27 23.33
CA VAL A 530 -35.25 -25.39 23.11
C VAL A 530 -36.47 -24.89 22.36
N GLN A 531 -36.81 -25.53 21.24
CA GLN A 531 -38.03 -25.19 20.52
C GLN A 531 -39.23 -25.88 21.17
N TYR A 532 -40.02 -25.13 21.95
CA TYR A 532 -41.07 -25.72 22.79
C TYR A 532 -42.39 -25.94 22.03
N ASP A 533 -42.57 -25.34 20.86
CA ASP A 533 -43.77 -25.49 20.04
C ASP A 533 -43.59 -26.49 18.89
N LEU A 534 -42.47 -27.21 18.85
CA LEU A 534 -42.22 -28.28 17.90
C LEU A 534 -42.66 -29.63 18.48
N GLY A 535 -43.68 -30.24 17.90
CA GLY A 535 -44.28 -31.42 18.49
C GLY A 535 -45.58 -31.85 17.83
N ARG A 536 -46.28 -32.78 18.48
CA ARG A 536 -47.60 -33.29 18.09
C ARG A 536 -48.64 -32.80 19.08
N GLN A 537 -49.68 -32.14 18.59
CA GLN A 537 -50.82 -31.73 19.40
C GLN A 537 -51.84 -32.87 19.50
N HIS A 538 -52.12 -33.30 20.72
CA HIS A 538 -53.20 -34.24 21.06
C HIS A 538 -54.33 -33.47 21.80
N PRO A 539 -55.53 -34.04 21.93
CA PRO A 539 -56.56 -33.44 22.77
C PRO A 539 -56.05 -33.25 24.22
N GLY A 540 -56.00 -32.01 24.70
CA GLY A 540 -55.58 -31.66 26.07
C GLY A 540 -54.09 -31.83 26.38
N SER A 541 -53.23 -32.18 25.41
CA SER A 541 -51.79 -32.31 25.66
C SER A 541 -50.95 -32.06 24.41
N PHE A 542 -49.73 -31.56 24.60
CA PHE A 542 -48.75 -31.40 23.54
C PHE A 542 -47.53 -32.30 23.80
N GLU A 543 -47.19 -33.12 22.81
CA GLU A 543 -46.04 -34.01 22.85
C GLU A 543 -44.88 -33.37 22.10
N PHE A 544 -43.85 -32.93 22.83
CA PHE A 544 -42.67 -32.26 22.24
C PHE A 544 -41.82 -33.24 21.42
N LYS A 545 -41.38 -32.80 20.25
CA LYS A 545 -40.35 -33.48 19.46
C LYS A 545 -38.98 -33.11 20.03
N ASN A 546 -38.31 -34.07 20.66
CA ASN A 546 -37.03 -33.87 21.35
C ASN A 546 -35.97 -34.91 20.97
N THR A 547 -36.12 -35.55 19.81
CA THR A 547 -35.12 -36.49 19.29
C THR A 547 -33.82 -35.76 18.98
N ASN A 548 -32.69 -36.49 18.92
CA ASN A 548 -31.39 -35.88 18.62
C ASN A 548 -31.34 -35.17 17.26
N GLU A 549 -32.16 -35.58 16.29
CA GLU A 549 -32.25 -34.97 14.96
C GLU A 549 -33.06 -33.65 14.96
N GLU A 550 -33.98 -33.50 15.92
CA GLU A 550 -34.91 -32.37 16.01
C GLU A 550 -34.51 -31.36 17.09
N ALA A 551 -33.52 -31.69 17.93
CA ALA A 551 -33.02 -30.83 18.99
C ALA A 551 -31.94 -29.86 18.47
N LEU A 552 -32.08 -28.58 18.83
CA LEU A 552 -31.05 -27.57 18.56
C LEU A 552 -29.72 -27.98 19.20
N GLY A 553 -28.64 -27.90 18.42
CA GLY A 553 -27.30 -28.29 18.85
C GLY A 553 -26.81 -27.49 20.07
N ARG A 554 -25.83 -28.06 20.79
CA ARG A 554 -25.16 -27.33 21.89
C ARG A 554 -24.35 -26.15 21.33
N PRO A 555 -24.20 -25.04 22.09
CA PRO A 555 -23.25 -24.01 21.70
C PRO A 555 -21.84 -24.59 21.52
N ASN A 556 -21.04 -23.97 20.65
CA ASN A 556 -19.67 -24.38 20.40
C ASN A 556 -18.79 -24.31 21.68
N VAL A 557 -17.60 -24.91 21.62
CA VAL A 557 -16.70 -24.99 22.79
C VAL A 557 -16.31 -23.61 23.31
N GLU A 558 -16.07 -22.64 22.42
CA GLU A 558 -15.68 -21.27 22.78
C GLU A 558 -16.77 -20.57 23.62
N VAL A 559 -18.02 -20.60 23.16
CA VAL A 559 -19.17 -20.04 23.89
C VAL A 559 -19.34 -20.77 25.22
N ARG A 560 -19.26 -22.10 25.26
CA ARG A 560 -19.40 -22.86 26.51
C ARG A 560 -18.28 -22.58 27.51
N SER A 561 -17.05 -22.38 27.04
CA SER A 561 -15.90 -22.01 27.87
C SER A 561 -16.08 -20.61 28.47
N LEU A 562 -16.47 -19.62 27.65
CA LEU A 562 -16.80 -18.28 28.14
C LEU A 562 -17.90 -18.32 29.20
N LEU A 563 -19.01 -19.01 28.94
CA LEU A 563 -20.12 -19.12 29.90
C LEU A 563 -19.66 -19.78 31.21
N SER A 564 -18.75 -20.74 31.15
CA SER A 564 -18.19 -21.38 32.35
C SER A 564 -17.33 -20.40 33.15
N LYS A 565 -16.52 -19.56 32.48
CA LYS A 565 -15.78 -18.46 33.12
C LYS A 565 -16.73 -17.46 33.78
N LEU A 566 -17.75 -16.99 33.07
CA LEU A 566 -18.69 -15.97 33.57
C LEU A 566 -19.56 -16.44 34.74
N LYS A 567 -19.72 -17.76 34.93
CA LYS A 567 -20.35 -18.33 36.13
C LYS A 567 -19.44 -18.37 37.35
N GLY A 568 -18.12 -18.29 37.15
CA GLY A 568 -17.15 -18.24 38.24
C GLY A 568 -17.26 -16.93 39.03
N LEU A 569 -17.21 -17.01 40.36
CA LEU A 569 -17.54 -15.90 41.27
C LEU A 569 -16.79 -14.59 40.97
N ARG A 570 -15.48 -14.64 40.70
CA ARG A 570 -14.65 -13.45 40.41
C ARG A 570 -15.01 -12.82 39.07
N ALA A 571 -15.03 -13.61 38.01
CA ALA A 571 -15.35 -13.13 36.66
C ALA A 571 -16.79 -12.61 36.58
N ARG A 572 -17.72 -13.28 37.26
CA ARG A 572 -19.12 -12.86 37.36
C ARG A 572 -19.26 -11.47 37.98
N ARG A 573 -18.59 -11.19 39.10
CA ARG A 573 -18.63 -9.87 39.75
C ARG A 573 -18.11 -8.75 38.85
N ALA A 574 -16.99 -8.99 38.15
CA ALA A 574 -16.42 -8.02 37.21
C ALA A 574 -17.38 -7.77 36.03
N PHE A 575 -17.91 -8.85 35.45
CA PHE A 575 -18.88 -8.81 34.36
C PHE A 575 -20.18 -8.07 34.74
N GLU A 576 -20.79 -8.38 35.89
CA GLU A 576 -21.99 -7.68 36.38
C GLU A 576 -21.68 -6.21 36.72
N SER A 577 -20.46 -5.89 37.14
CA SER A 577 -20.03 -4.50 37.36
C SER A 577 -19.90 -3.73 36.05
N ASP A 578 -19.34 -4.33 35.00
CA ASP A 578 -19.27 -3.74 33.67
C ASP A 578 -20.68 -3.48 33.11
N MET A 579 -21.56 -4.48 33.22
CA MET A 579 -22.96 -4.34 32.83
C MET A 579 -23.64 -3.16 33.55
N ARG A 580 -23.46 -3.03 34.87
CA ARG A 580 -24.02 -1.91 35.65
C ARG A 580 -23.51 -0.56 35.14
N SER A 581 -22.21 -0.42 34.92
CA SER A 581 -21.62 0.80 34.37
C SER A 581 -22.21 1.16 33.00
N PHE A 582 -22.41 0.16 32.12
CA PHE A 582 -23.03 0.40 30.81
C PHE A 582 -24.51 0.73 30.89
N LEU A 583 -25.26 0.13 31.83
CA LEU A 583 -26.65 0.48 32.06
C LEU A 583 -26.80 1.92 32.54
N THR A 584 -25.93 2.38 33.44
CA THR A 584 -25.93 3.78 33.89
C THR A 584 -25.72 4.76 32.73
N LEU A 585 -24.89 4.42 31.74
CA LEU A 585 -24.74 5.23 30.54
C LEU A 585 -26.02 5.29 29.70
N LEU A 586 -26.72 4.16 29.53
CA LEU A 586 -28.01 4.12 28.81
C LEU A 586 -29.11 4.89 29.55
N GLN A 587 -29.06 4.94 30.88
CA GLN A 587 -30.01 5.67 31.71
C GLN A 587 -29.85 7.19 31.64
N GLN A 588 -28.68 7.70 31.24
CA GLN A 588 -28.46 9.13 31.06
C GLN A 588 -29.20 9.69 29.83
N ASP A 589 -29.57 8.82 28.89
CA ASP A 589 -30.36 9.19 27.73
C ASP A 589 -31.86 9.17 28.08
N LEU A 590 -32.45 10.36 28.18
CA LEU A 590 -33.86 10.54 28.52
C LEU A 590 -34.81 10.00 27.44
N GLU A 591 -34.37 9.93 26.17
CA GLU A 591 -35.21 9.43 25.07
C GLU A 591 -35.43 7.92 25.14
N LEU A 592 -34.48 7.18 25.72
CA LEU A 592 -34.58 5.72 25.88
C LEU A 592 -35.60 5.31 26.95
N ALA A 593 -35.95 6.22 27.88
CA ALA A 593 -36.77 5.91 29.06
C ALA A 593 -36.33 4.61 29.78
N ALA A 594 -35.02 4.40 29.87
CA ALA A 594 -34.39 3.17 30.37
C ALA A 594 -34.30 3.11 31.92
N HIS A 595 -35.21 3.76 32.63
CA HIS A 595 -35.24 3.75 34.10
C HIS A 595 -36.13 2.61 34.62
N TYR A 596 -35.79 2.05 35.78
CA TYR A 596 -36.64 1.04 36.40
C TYR A 596 -37.97 1.68 36.81
N PRO A 597 -39.13 1.12 36.40
CA PRO A 597 -40.45 1.74 36.63
C PRO A 597 -40.89 1.74 38.11
N GLY A 598 -40.11 1.12 39.00
CA GLY A 598 -40.34 1.07 40.44
C GLY A 598 -40.93 -0.27 40.90
N PRO A 599 -40.66 -0.71 42.15
CA PRO A 599 -41.06 -2.04 42.63
C PRO A 599 -42.58 -2.29 42.59
N GLY A 600 -43.40 -1.25 42.77
CA GLY A 600 -44.86 -1.33 42.74
C GLY A 600 -45.46 -1.53 41.34
N THR A 601 -44.63 -1.69 40.30
CA THR A 601 -45.08 -2.02 38.93
C THR A 601 -44.76 -3.47 38.54
N ASP A 602 -43.97 -4.17 39.35
CA ASP A 602 -43.57 -5.55 39.16
C ASP A 602 -44.49 -6.46 39.99
N HIS A 603 -45.64 -6.81 39.42
CA HIS A 603 -46.66 -7.66 40.05
C HIS A 603 -46.62 -9.08 39.48
N LEU A 604 -46.48 -10.07 40.36
CA LEU A 604 -46.64 -11.49 40.04
C LEU A 604 -47.84 -12.04 40.79
N TYR A 605 -48.86 -12.48 40.06
CA TYR A 605 -50.01 -13.19 40.61
C TYR A 605 -49.74 -14.70 40.70
N GLU A 606 -50.52 -15.41 41.52
CA GLU A 606 -50.52 -16.87 41.50
C GLU A 606 -50.84 -17.40 40.09
N ALA A 607 -50.13 -18.45 39.66
CA ALA A 607 -50.19 -18.95 38.27
C ALA A 607 -51.61 -19.33 37.80
N THR A 608 -52.47 -19.74 38.74
CA THR A 608 -53.87 -20.13 38.52
C THR A 608 -54.84 -18.96 38.43
N TYR A 609 -54.39 -17.72 38.63
CA TYR A 609 -55.23 -16.53 38.49
C TYR A 609 -55.17 -16.07 37.03
N PRO A 610 -56.27 -16.13 36.26
CA PRO A 610 -56.30 -15.66 34.88
C PRO A 610 -56.68 -14.17 34.80
N HIS A 611 -56.08 -13.45 33.87
CA HIS A 611 -56.51 -12.10 33.53
C HIS A 611 -57.89 -12.14 32.82
N ALA A 612 -58.85 -11.34 33.29
CA ALA A 612 -60.24 -11.44 32.86
C ALA A 612 -60.49 -10.91 31.43
N ASP A 613 -59.79 -9.84 31.03
CA ASP A 613 -59.89 -9.26 29.68
C ASP A 613 -58.51 -9.19 29.02
N LYS A 614 -58.34 -9.83 27.86
CA LYS A 614 -57.04 -10.01 27.20
C LYS A 614 -56.46 -8.71 26.61
N ASP A 615 -57.28 -7.68 26.46
CA ASP A 615 -56.92 -6.41 25.80
C ASP A 615 -56.82 -5.23 26.78
N MET A 616 -57.22 -5.42 28.05
CA MET A 616 -57.08 -4.41 29.10
C MET A 616 -55.83 -4.61 29.95
N SER A 617 -55.27 -3.52 30.50
CA SER A 617 -54.22 -3.61 31.51
C SER A 617 -54.78 -4.08 32.86
N CYS A 618 -53.94 -4.67 33.71
CA CYS A 618 -54.36 -5.13 35.04
C CYS A 618 -55.00 -4.03 35.90
N VAL A 619 -54.53 -2.78 35.75
CA VAL A 619 -55.10 -1.60 36.43
C VAL A 619 -56.52 -1.32 35.95
N LYS A 620 -56.78 -1.37 34.64
CA LYS A 620 -58.11 -1.16 34.07
C LYS A 620 -59.04 -2.33 34.32
N CYS A 621 -58.50 -3.55 34.33
CA CYS A 621 -59.22 -4.77 34.60
C CYS A 621 -59.58 -4.91 36.10
N GLY A 622 -58.87 -4.20 36.99
CA GLY A 622 -59.09 -4.28 38.43
C GLY A 622 -58.62 -5.61 39.02
N CYS A 623 -57.54 -6.18 38.48
CA CYS A 623 -56.97 -7.44 38.97
C CYS A 623 -56.69 -7.38 40.48
N ASN A 624 -57.26 -8.34 41.22
CA ASN A 624 -57.20 -8.42 42.68
C ASN A 624 -56.78 -9.81 43.17
N GLY A 625 -56.15 -10.59 42.28
CA GLY A 625 -55.61 -11.90 42.61
C GLY A 625 -54.55 -11.84 43.69
N LYS A 626 -54.26 -12.99 44.30
CA LYS A 626 -53.22 -13.09 45.31
C LYS A 626 -51.84 -12.90 44.67
N LEU A 627 -51.08 -11.92 45.17
CA LEU A 627 -49.71 -11.67 44.75
C LEU A 627 -48.75 -12.66 45.42
N VAL A 628 -47.77 -13.12 44.65
CA VAL A 628 -46.69 -13.97 45.14
C VAL A 628 -45.62 -13.08 45.80
N PRO A 629 -45.21 -13.34 47.06
CA PRO A 629 -44.22 -12.52 47.76
C PRO A 629 -42.87 -12.46 47.02
N ARG A 630 -42.30 -11.26 46.92
CA ARG A 630 -41.04 -10.99 46.22
C ARG A 630 -40.01 -10.34 47.15
N GLU A 631 -38.88 -10.99 47.41
CA GLU A 631 -37.89 -10.50 48.39
C GLU A 631 -37.06 -9.35 47.84
N ARG A 632 -36.60 -9.47 46.59
CA ARG A 632 -35.78 -8.46 45.92
C ARG A 632 -36.51 -7.15 45.62
N LEU A 633 -37.85 -7.16 45.60
CA LEU A 633 -38.67 -5.97 45.42
C LEU A 633 -38.90 -5.16 46.70
N ARG A 634 -38.34 -5.58 47.85
CA ARG A 634 -38.37 -4.80 49.10
C ARG A 634 -37.41 -3.60 49.08
N GLN A 635 -36.48 -3.55 48.12
CA GLN A 635 -35.54 -2.43 47.92
C GLN A 635 -36.20 -1.36 47.05
N GLU A 636 -35.86 -0.07 47.26
CA GLU A 636 -36.43 1.04 46.47
C GLU A 636 -36.11 0.93 44.97
N VAL A 637 -34.89 0.51 44.62
CA VAL A 637 -34.47 0.22 43.24
C VAL A 637 -33.63 -1.06 43.24
N PRO A 638 -34.16 -2.20 42.74
CA PRO A 638 -33.42 -3.45 42.74
C PRO A 638 -32.32 -3.45 41.67
N GLU A 639 -31.15 -3.99 42.02
CA GLU A 639 -30.08 -4.19 41.05
C GLU A 639 -30.41 -5.37 40.10
N PRO A 640 -30.22 -5.21 38.77
CA PRO A 640 -30.47 -6.27 37.81
C PRO A 640 -29.38 -7.36 37.92
N LYS A 641 -29.81 -8.62 37.90
CA LYS A 641 -28.93 -9.80 37.95
C LYS A 641 -28.93 -10.56 36.64
N VAL A 642 -27.84 -11.29 36.38
CA VAL A 642 -27.70 -12.15 35.19
C VAL A 642 -27.96 -13.61 35.53
N HIS A 643 -28.92 -14.24 34.86
CA HIS A 643 -29.26 -15.66 35.05
C HIS A 643 -28.84 -16.47 33.83
N PHE A 644 -28.10 -17.55 34.04
CA PHE A 644 -27.68 -18.45 32.97
C PHE A 644 -28.58 -19.68 32.97
N GLY A 645 -29.30 -19.93 31.88
CA GLY A 645 -30.20 -21.08 31.80
C GLY A 645 -30.66 -21.42 30.40
N ARG A 646 -31.54 -22.41 30.28
CA ARG A 646 -32.15 -22.78 28.99
C ARG A 646 -33.30 -21.83 28.66
N ILE A 647 -33.41 -21.46 27.38
CA ILE A 647 -34.46 -20.57 26.88
C ILE A 647 -35.39 -21.36 25.95
N ALA A 648 -36.69 -21.27 26.17
CA ALA A 648 -37.72 -21.77 25.25
C ALA A 648 -37.96 -20.75 24.13
N SER A 649 -37.92 -21.23 22.89
CA SER A 649 -38.16 -20.44 21.68
C SER A 649 -39.35 -21.00 20.91
N GLY A 650 -40.28 -20.16 20.46
CA GLY A 650 -41.45 -20.59 19.69
C GLY A 650 -42.17 -19.44 18.99
N ASP A 651 -43.09 -19.74 18.07
CA ASP A 651 -43.89 -18.75 17.35
C ASP A 651 -45.12 -18.29 18.15
N THR A 652 -45.37 -18.90 19.32
CA THR A 652 -46.44 -18.50 20.23
C THR A 652 -45.90 -17.71 21.42
N VAL A 653 -46.64 -16.67 21.82
CA VAL A 653 -46.35 -15.91 23.04
C VAL A 653 -46.95 -16.65 24.23
N MET A 654 -46.11 -17.01 25.21
CA MET A 654 -46.59 -17.61 26.46
C MET A 654 -47.39 -16.59 27.28
N LYS A 655 -48.67 -16.91 27.52
CA LYS A 655 -49.66 -16.07 28.24
C LYS A 655 -50.41 -16.84 29.34
N SER A 656 -49.86 -17.97 29.80
CA SER A 656 -50.49 -18.86 30.77
C SER A 656 -49.47 -19.25 31.83
N GLY A 657 -49.74 -18.87 33.09
CA GLY A 657 -48.82 -19.15 34.20
C GLY A 657 -48.68 -20.65 34.46
N GLU A 658 -49.79 -21.40 34.35
CA GLU A 658 -49.79 -22.86 34.52
C GLU A 658 -49.00 -23.56 33.40
N ASP A 659 -49.25 -23.22 32.14
CA ASP A 659 -48.52 -23.82 31.01
C ASP A 659 -47.03 -23.45 31.05
N ARG A 660 -46.71 -22.19 31.41
CA ARG A 660 -45.34 -21.74 31.65
C ARG A 660 -44.65 -22.63 32.67
N ASP A 661 -45.26 -22.84 33.84
CA ASP A 661 -44.67 -23.61 34.93
C ASP A 661 -44.51 -25.09 34.55
N ASP A 662 -45.49 -25.65 33.83
CA ASP A 662 -45.44 -27.01 33.32
C ASP A 662 -44.34 -27.21 32.27
N ILE A 663 -44.20 -26.29 31.31
CA ILE A 663 -43.14 -26.33 30.29
C ILE A 663 -41.77 -26.12 30.94
N ALA A 664 -41.65 -25.17 31.87
CA ALA A 664 -40.42 -24.92 32.61
C ALA A 664 -39.97 -26.18 33.38
N ARG A 665 -40.90 -26.88 34.03
CA ARG A 665 -40.64 -28.14 34.74
C ARG A 665 -40.22 -29.27 33.79
N LYS A 666 -40.90 -29.41 32.66
CA LYS A 666 -40.64 -30.49 31.68
C LYS A 666 -39.33 -30.30 30.91
N LEU A 667 -39.03 -29.07 30.48
CA LEU A 667 -37.91 -28.77 29.58
C LEU A 667 -36.69 -28.16 30.30
N GLY A 668 -36.85 -27.75 31.57
CA GLY A 668 -35.81 -27.10 32.36
C GLY A 668 -35.47 -25.69 31.84
N VAL A 669 -36.45 -24.97 31.30
CA VAL A 669 -36.29 -23.61 30.76
C VAL A 669 -36.59 -22.56 31.82
N ILE A 670 -35.94 -21.40 31.71
CA ILE A 670 -36.14 -20.27 32.64
C ILE A 670 -36.70 -19.02 31.97
N ALA A 671 -36.82 -19.03 30.65
CA ALA A 671 -37.34 -17.92 29.86
C ALA A 671 -37.99 -18.38 28.55
N PHE A 672 -38.85 -17.54 28.01
CA PHE A 672 -39.65 -17.74 26.79
C PHE A 672 -39.45 -16.54 25.85
N GLU A 673 -39.04 -16.80 24.62
CA GLU A 673 -38.85 -15.81 23.54
C GLU A 673 -39.22 -16.41 22.18
N MET A 674 -39.08 -15.66 21.09
CA MET A 674 -39.67 -16.06 19.79
C MET A 674 -38.71 -16.11 18.60
N GLU A 675 -37.45 -15.72 18.74
CA GLU A 675 -36.57 -15.52 17.58
C GLU A 675 -35.42 -16.52 17.51
N SER A 676 -34.92 -16.93 18.67
CA SER A 676 -33.57 -17.49 18.78
C SER A 676 -33.41 -18.86 18.11
N ALA A 677 -34.44 -19.71 18.10
CA ALA A 677 -34.34 -21.02 17.45
C ALA A 677 -33.99 -20.90 15.95
N GLY A 678 -34.54 -19.91 15.24
CA GLY A 678 -34.23 -19.71 13.82
C GLY A 678 -32.80 -19.22 13.56
N VAL A 679 -32.27 -18.38 14.44
CA VAL A 679 -30.89 -17.88 14.34
C VAL A 679 -29.87 -18.99 14.69
N TRP A 680 -30.21 -19.83 15.68
CA TRP A 680 -29.33 -20.84 16.27
C TRP A 680 -28.86 -21.90 15.26
N ASP A 681 -29.68 -22.25 14.28
CA ASP A 681 -29.33 -23.21 13.23
C ASP A 681 -28.45 -22.60 12.13
N SER A 682 -28.46 -21.27 12.00
CA SER A 682 -27.77 -20.56 10.92
C SER A 682 -26.38 -20.08 11.32
N LEU A 683 -26.17 -19.67 12.56
CA LEU A 683 -24.93 -19.06 13.03
C LEU A 683 -24.57 -19.55 14.44
N PRO A 684 -23.27 -19.64 14.81
CA PRO A 684 -22.88 -19.77 16.21
C PRO A 684 -23.51 -18.62 17.02
N CYS A 685 -24.39 -18.96 17.97
CA CYS A 685 -25.31 -18.00 18.57
C CYS A 685 -25.19 -17.96 20.10
N LEU A 686 -25.35 -16.78 20.68
CA LEU A 686 -25.60 -16.55 22.09
C LEU A 686 -26.84 -15.67 22.25
N VAL A 687 -27.77 -16.05 23.12
CA VAL A 687 -29.02 -15.30 23.34
C VAL A 687 -28.94 -14.55 24.66
N ILE A 688 -29.28 -13.26 24.62
CA ILE A 688 -29.27 -12.35 25.77
C ILE A 688 -30.60 -11.60 25.80
N LYS A 689 -31.43 -11.87 26.80
CA LYS A 689 -32.79 -11.30 26.88
C LYS A 689 -33.05 -10.66 28.23
N GLY A 690 -33.62 -9.46 28.24
CA GLY A 690 -34.10 -8.81 29.47
C GLY A 690 -35.49 -9.29 29.84
N ALA A 691 -35.73 -9.53 31.13
CA ALA A 691 -37.02 -9.95 31.66
C ALA A 691 -38.04 -8.81 31.61
N CYS A 692 -39.07 -8.90 30.76
CA CYS A 692 -40.10 -7.87 30.65
C CYS A 692 -41.46 -8.30 31.21
N ASP A 693 -41.76 -9.60 31.26
CA ASP A 693 -42.96 -10.15 31.89
C ASP A 693 -42.70 -11.54 32.48
N TYR A 694 -43.67 -12.10 33.20
CA TYR A 694 -43.57 -13.42 33.81
C TYR A 694 -44.15 -14.54 32.94
N ALA A 695 -44.24 -14.36 31.62
CA ALA A 695 -44.82 -15.34 30.70
C ALA A 695 -46.21 -15.83 31.15
N ASP A 696 -47.05 -14.92 31.65
CA ASP A 696 -48.42 -15.20 32.09
C ASP A 696 -49.42 -14.27 31.41
N SER A 697 -50.67 -14.31 31.87
CA SER A 697 -51.75 -13.49 31.33
C SER A 697 -51.72 -12.02 31.78
N HIS A 698 -50.87 -11.65 32.74
CA HIS A 698 -50.82 -10.33 33.41
C HIS A 698 -49.73 -9.42 32.84
N LYS A 699 -49.63 -9.31 31.51
CA LYS A 699 -48.54 -8.57 30.85
C LYS A 699 -48.64 -7.05 31.05
N GLY A 700 -47.53 -6.43 31.43
CA GLY A 700 -47.35 -4.98 31.50
C GLY A 700 -46.27 -4.48 30.52
N LYS A 701 -46.43 -3.26 29.99
CA LYS A 701 -45.43 -2.63 29.08
C LYS A 701 -44.39 -1.77 29.80
N ALA A 702 -44.60 -1.46 31.08
CA ALA A 702 -43.81 -0.47 31.83
C ALA A 702 -42.31 -0.84 31.97
N SER A 703 -41.99 -2.14 31.98
CA SER A 703 -40.63 -2.67 32.17
C SER A 703 -39.85 -2.91 30.87
N GLN A 704 -40.49 -2.81 29.69
CA GLN A 704 -39.88 -3.24 28.43
C GLN A 704 -38.61 -2.46 28.07
N ASN A 705 -38.64 -1.13 28.20
CA ASN A 705 -37.48 -0.29 27.89
C ASN A 705 -36.31 -0.57 28.84
N TYR A 706 -36.59 -0.72 30.14
CA TYR A 706 -35.59 -1.07 31.13
C TYR A 706 -34.97 -2.45 30.85
N ALA A 707 -35.82 -3.46 30.55
CA ALA A 707 -35.37 -4.79 30.20
C ALA A 707 -34.52 -4.83 28.90
N ALA A 708 -34.91 -4.04 27.89
CA ALA A 708 -34.12 -3.90 26.67
C ALA A 708 -32.74 -3.27 26.96
N ALA A 709 -32.71 -2.22 27.80
CA ALA A 709 -31.46 -1.56 28.19
C ALA A 709 -30.54 -2.48 29.00
N THR A 710 -31.09 -3.29 29.93
CA THR A 710 -30.29 -4.25 30.71
C THR A 710 -29.71 -5.34 29.80
N ALA A 711 -30.48 -5.84 28.82
CA ALA A 711 -29.99 -6.77 27.80
C ALA A 711 -28.88 -6.18 26.92
N ALA A 712 -29.02 -4.93 26.49
CA ALA A 712 -28.00 -4.23 25.70
C ALA A 712 -26.70 -3.99 26.50
N ALA A 713 -26.82 -3.56 27.76
CA ALA A 713 -25.69 -3.39 28.66
C ALA A 713 -24.95 -4.72 28.93
N CYS A 714 -25.71 -5.80 29.16
CA CYS A 714 -25.17 -7.15 29.30
C CYS A 714 -24.42 -7.60 28.05
N THR A 715 -24.99 -7.36 26.86
CA THR A 715 -24.35 -7.67 25.57
C THR A 715 -22.97 -7.01 25.44
N LYS A 716 -22.89 -5.70 25.74
CA LYS A 716 -21.62 -4.96 25.70
C LYS A 716 -20.61 -5.52 26.71
N ALA A 717 -21.06 -5.90 27.90
CA ALA A 717 -20.22 -6.53 28.92
C ALA A 717 -19.73 -7.93 28.49
N ILE A 718 -20.55 -8.73 27.79
CA ILE A 718 -20.14 -10.02 27.23
C ILE A 718 -19.09 -9.84 26.14
N LEU A 719 -19.29 -8.89 25.22
CA LEU A 719 -18.31 -8.60 24.16
C LEU A 719 -16.94 -8.21 24.75
N ARG A 720 -16.91 -7.46 25.86
CA ARG A 720 -15.65 -7.16 26.56
C ARG A 720 -14.92 -8.39 27.09
N GLN A 721 -15.64 -9.48 27.36
CA GLN A 721 -15.10 -10.75 27.85
C GLN A 721 -14.78 -11.75 26.73
N TRP A 722 -15.30 -11.53 25.52
CA TRP A 722 -15.08 -12.38 24.36
C TRP A 722 -13.72 -12.08 23.74
N VAL A 723 -12.72 -12.93 24.01
CA VAL A 723 -11.39 -12.79 23.43
C VAL A 723 -11.34 -13.54 22.10
N VAL A 724 -11.16 -12.82 20.99
CA VAL A 724 -10.87 -13.45 19.70
C VAL A 724 -9.36 -13.73 19.66
N PRO A 725 -8.91 -14.93 19.27
CA PRO A 725 -7.51 -15.16 18.97
C PRO A 725 -7.13 -14.20 17.84
N THR A 726 -6.35 -13.18 18.19
CA THR A 726 -5.80 -12.28 17.21
C THR A 726 -4.48 -12.91 16.77
N ASN A 727 -4.54 -13.63 15.66
CA ASN A 727 -3.33 -14.06 14.96
C ASN A 727 -2.99 -12.92 14.01
N HIS A 728 -1.84 -12.29 14.19
CA HIS A 728 -1.50 -11.06 13.49
C HIS A 728 -0.36 -11.30 12.52
N VAL A 729 -0.58 -10.89 11.28
CA VAL A 729 0.44 -10.83 10.25
C VAL A 729 0.74 -9.35 10.03
N LEU A 730 1.78 -8.85 10.71
CA LEU A 730 2.34 -7.52 10.49
C LEU A 730 3.47 -7.61 9.47
N VAL A 731 3.13 -8.03 8.26
CA VAL A 731 4.04 -8.07 7.12
C VAL A 731 3.68 -6.91 6.18
N PRO A 732 4.61 -5.97 5.90
CA PRO A 732 4.31 -4.75 5.14
C PRO A 732 4.07 -5.01 3.64
N PHE A 733 4.26 -6.25 3.20
CA PHE A 733 4.17 -6.66 1.80
C PHE A 733 3.19 -7.83 1.62
N PRO A 734 2.31 -7.77 0.61
CA PRO A 734 1.52 -8.94 0.23
C PRO A 734 2.43 -10.07 -0.26
N PRO A 735 1.95 -11.33 -0.31
CA PRO A 735 2.69 -12.43 -0.91
C PRO A 735 3.13 -12.08 -2.35
N ASN A 736 4.40 -12.30 -2.67
CA ASN A 736 4.88 -12.14 -4.04
C ASN A 736 4.43 -13.34 -4.87
N LYS A 737 3.48 -13.12 -5.79
CA LYS A 737 2.91 -14.17 -6.66
C LYS A 737 3.89 -14.61 -7.75
N ASP A 738 4.82 -13.74 -8.13
CA ASP A 738 5.81 -13.97 -9.17
C ASP A 738 7.11 -14.58 -8.59
N PHE A 739 7.07 -15.03 -7.33
CA PHE A 739 8.19 -15.67 -6.67
C PHE A 739 8.38 -17.09 -7.21
N VAL A 740 9.55 -17.36 -7.79
CA VAL A 740 9.90 -18.66 -8.36
C VAL A 740 11.22 -19.19 -7.81
N GLY A 741 11.38 -20.51 -7.88
CA GLY A 741 12.62 -21.18 -7.49
C GLY A 741 12.94 -21.11 -6.00
N ARG A 742 14.23 -21.23 -5.64
CA ARG A 742 14.79 -21.15 -4.28
C ARG A 742 14.27 -22.19 -3.29
N GLN A 743 13.69 -23.28 -3.76
CA GLN A 743 13.05 -24.31 -2.93
C GLN A 743 14.02 -24.97 -1.94
N ASN A 744 15.29 -25.14 -2.32
CA ASN A 744 16.32 -25.68 -1.43
C ASN A 744 16.60 -24.75 -0.24
N ILE A 745 16.55 -23.43 -0.46
CA ILE A 745 16.78 -22.41 0.57
C ILE A 745 15.56 -22.36 1.51
N LEU A 746 14.34 -22.37 0.95
CA LEU A 746 13.11 -22.45 1.74
C LEU A 746 13.06 -23.74 2.57
N ALA A 747 13.47 -24.88 2.01
CA ALA A 747 13.59 -26.14 2.73
C ALA A 747 14.56 -26.05 3.90
N SER A 748 15.71 -25.39 3.70
CA SER A 748 16.69 -25.14 4.77
C SER A 748 16.09 -24.26 5.87
N LEU A 749 15.38 -23.18 5.52
CA LEU A 749 14.68 -22.33 6.50
C LEU A 749 13.61 -23.11 7.28
N ARG A 750 12.84 -23.97 6.63
CA ARG A 750 11.85 -24.85 7.29
C ARG A 750 12.50 -25.75 8.34
N GLN A 751 13.64 -26.36 8.00
CA GLN A 751 14.37 -27.24 8.92
C GLN A 751 14.93 -26.47 10.12
N GLU A 752 15.49 -25.29 9.86
CA GLU A 752 16.23 -24.51 10.85
C GLU A 752 15.33 -23.72 11.80
N LEU A 753 14.23 -23.13 11.30
CA LEU A 753 13.28 -22.34 12.09
C LEU A 753 12.06 -23.14 12.53
N CYS A 754 12.10 -24.47 12.43
CA CYS A 754 11.05 -25.33 13.01
C CYS A 754 10.95 -25.10 14.53
N PHE A 755 9.72 -25.07 15.05
CA PHE A 755 9.47 -24.90 16.49
C PHE A 755 9.88 -26.11 17.34
N GLU A 756 10.13 -27.27 16.71
CA GLU A 756 10.71 -28.45 17.36
C GLU A 756 12.24 -28.39 17.46
N ASN A 757 12.88 -27.47 16.72
CA ASN A 757 14.33 -27.31 16.68
C ASN A 757 14.82 -26.26 17.70
N THR A 758 16.05 -26.46 18.19
CA THR A 758 16.69 -25.59 19.21
C THR A 758 17.19 -24.25 18.66
N ASN A 759 17.23 -24.08 17.33
CA ASN A 759 17.69 -22.84 16.72
C ASN A 759 16.61 -21.76 16.83
N GLU A 760 16.94 -20.66 17.52
CA GLU A 760 16.05 -19.50 17.72
C GLU A 760 16.20 -18.45 16.61
N VAL A 761 17.34 -18.45 15.90
CA VAL A 761 17.72 -17.43 14.92
C VAL A 761 18.31 -18.06 13.67
N ALA A 762 17.77 -17.71 12.50
CA ALA A 762 18.38 -17.97 11.20
C ALA A 762 18.73 -16.64 10.50
N ALA A 763 19.77 -16.64 9.68
CA ALA A 763 20.16 -15.45 8.93
C ALA A 763 20.44 -15.76 7.45
N LEU A 764 19.79 -15.03 6.56
CA LEU A 764 20.06 -15.01 5.13
C LEU A 764 21.08 -13.91 4.83
N PHE A 765 22.24 -14.28 4.27
CA PHE A 765 23.26 -13.30 3.88
C PHE A 765 23.75 -13.49 2.44
N GLY A 766 24.34 -12.44 1.85
CA GLY A 766 24.89 -12.51 0.49
C GLY A 766 24.75 -11.18 -0.26
N LEU A 767 25.06 -11.19 -1.56
CA LEU A 767 25.13 -9.99 -2.38
C LEU A 767 23.81 -9.19 -2.43
N GLY A 768 23.89 -7.86 -2.47
CA GLY A 768 22.73 -6.99 -2.72
C GLY A 768 22.09 -7.31 -4.07
N GLY A 769 20.78 -7.56 -4.12
CA GLY A 769 20.07 -7.99 -5.33
C GLY A 769 19.84 -9.50 -5.47
N ALA A 770 20.42 -10.34 -4.61
CA ALA A 770 20.28 -11.80 -4.68
C ALA A 770 18.92 -12.39 -4.23
N GLY A 771 17.98 -11.54 -3.75
CA GLY A 771 16.62 -11.95 -3.39
C GLY A 771 16.37 -12.30 -1.92
N LYS A 772 17.28 -11.98 -0.99
CA LYS A 772 17.14 -12.28 0.47
C LYS A 772 15.79 -11.88 1.06
N THR A 773 15.38 -10.62 0.86
CA THR A 773 14.10 -10.07 1.35
C THR A 773 12.90 -10.82 0.74
N GLN A 774 12.98 -11.20 -0.54
CA GLN A 774 11.93 -11.96 -1.22
C GLN A 774 11.82 -13.39 -0.68
N ILE A 775 12.95 -14.05 -0.41
CA ILE A 775 12.98 -15.37 0.22
C ILE A 775 12.39 -15.31 1.64
N ALA A 776 12.75 -14.31 2.43
CA ALA A 776 12.20 -14.11 3.77
C ALA A 776 10.69 -13.84 3.74
N LEU A 777 10.23 -13.06 2.76
CA LEU A 777 8.81 -12.79 2.55
C LEU A 777 8.03 -14.05 2.15
N ALA A 778 8.55 -14.83 1.21
CA ALA A 778 7.96 -16.10 0.80
C ALA A 778 7.86 -17.07 1.99
N TYR A 779 8.94 -17.22 2.76
CA TYR A 779 8.95 -18.06 3.96
C TYR A 779 7.96 -17.58 5.03
N ALA A 780 7.88 -16.27 5.29
CA ALA A 780 6.98 -15.72 6.29
C ALA A 780 5.51 -16.00 5.99
N HIS A 781 5.08 -15.82 4.73
CA HIS A 781 3.74 -16.14 4.28
C HIS A 781 3.47 -17.65 4.28
N GLU A 782 4.44 -18.46 3.84
CA GLU A 782 4.33 -19.92 3.87
C GLU A 782 4.20 -20.44 5.31
N ALA A 783 5.03 -19.96 6.24
CA ALA A 783 5.02 -20.36 7.64
C ALA A 783 3.69 -20.01 8.32
N HIS A 784 3.12 -18.84 8.02
CA HIS A 784 1.80 -18.46 8.54
C HIS A 784 0.67 -19.29 7.90
N ALA A 785 0.75 -19.60 6.61
CA ALA A 785 -0.23 -20.45 5.94
C ALA A 785 -0.23 -21.89 6.49
N GLN A 786 0.96 -22.44 6.81
CA GLN A 786 1.12 -23.77 7.40
C GLN A 786 0.76 -23.81 8.89
N ASN A 787 0.99 -22.71 9.61
CA ASN A 787 0.62 -22.56 11.01
C ASN A 787 -0.19 -21.27 11.22
N PRO A 788 -1.52 -21.31 11.07
CA PRO A 788 -2.38 -20.13 11.23
C PRO A 788 -2.30 -19.47 12.61
N ASP A 789 -1.80 -20.18 13.64
CA ASP A 789 -1.57 -19.66 14.99
C ASP A 789 -0.23 -18.93 15.16
N LEU A 790 0.65 -18.98 14.16
CA LEU A 790 1.91 -18.25 14.13
C LEU A 790 1.67 -16.75 13.89
N SER A 791 2.06 -15.91 14.84
CA SER A 791 2.11 -14.45 14.61
C SER A 791 3.38 -14.08 13.84
N VAL A 792 3.28 -13.21 12.85
CA VAL A 792 4.43 -12.79 12.04
C VAL A 792 4.64 -11.30 12.15
N PHE A 793 5.84 -10.91 12.56
CA PHE A 793 6.27 -9.52 12.72
C PHE A 793 7.36 -9.19 11.73
N TRP A 794 7.30 -8.01 11.11
CA TRP A 794 8.33 -7.55 10.20
C TRP A 794 8.94 -6.24 10.66
N VAL A 795 10.26 -6.24 10.86
CA VAL A 795 11.04 -5.11 11.37
C VAL A 795 12.02 -4.66 10.31
N TYR A 796 11.88 -3.41 9.86
CA TYR A 796 12.83 -2.82 8.92
C TYR A 796 14.02 -2.22 9.67
N ALA A 797 15.19 -2.82 9.48
CA ALA A 797 16.34 -2.64 10.35
C ALA A 797 17.53 -1.95 9.66
N SER A 798 17.25 -1.15 8.63
CA SER A 798 18.26 -0.40 7.87
C SER A 798 18.92 0.73 8.67
N ASN A 799 18.23 1.27 9.67
CA ASN A 799 18.74 2.23 10.65
C ASN A 799 17.88 2.22 11.93
N GLU A 800 18.30 2.97 12.95
CA GLU A 800 17.61 3.05 14.24
C GLU A 800 16.18 3.60 14.16
N ASP A 801 15.96 4.67 13.39
CA ASP A 801 14.64 5.30 13.28
C ASP A 801 13.61 4.37 12.61
N ARG A 802 14.04 3.61 11.59
CA ARG A 802 13.18 2.62 10.92
C ARG A 802 12.81 1.47 11.84
N MET A 803 13.75 0.99 12.65
CA MET A 803 13.47 -0.05 13.63
C MET A 803 12.47 0.45 14.69
N LYS A 804 12.66 1.69 15.19
CA LYS A 804 11.71 2.33 16.13
C LYS A 804 10.31 2.47 15.53
N GLN A 805 10.20 2.88 14.27
CA GLN A 805 8.92 2.95 13.56
C GLN A 805 8.25 1.57 13.47
N SER A 806 8.98 0.52 13.10
CA SER A 806 8.44 -0.85 13.07
C SER A 806 7.93 -1.30 14.44
N TYR A 807 8.67 -1.01 15.51
CA TYR A 807 8.26 -1.36 16.87
C TYR A 807 7.06 -0.55 17.36
N ALA A 808 6.99 0.74 17.03
CA ALA A 808 5.82 1.57 17.36
C ALA A 808 4.53 1.05 16.70
N ILE A 809 4.62 0.53 15.46
CA ILE A 809 3.49 -0.13 14.78
C ILE A 809 3.06 -1.38 15.56
N ILE A 810 4.01 -2.20 16.03
CA ILE A 810 3.70 -3.37 16.87
C ILE A 810 3.02 -2.92 18.16
N MET A 811 3.54 -1.91 18.85
CA MET A 811 2.91 -1.41 20.09
C MET A 811 1.48 -0.91 19.88
N GLN A 812 1.27 -0.12 18.83
CA GLN A 812 -0.05 0.44 18.51
C GLN A 812 -1.05 -0.65 18.15
N GLN A 813 -0.63 -1.66 17.39
CA GLN A 813 -1.52 -2.74 16.95
C GLN A 813 -1.97 -3.64 18.11
N PHE A 814 -1.11 -3.79 19.12
CA PHE A 814 -1.32 -4.71 20.24
C PHE A 814 -1.65 -4.00 21.55
N ASP A 815 -1.90 -2.69 21.50
CA ASP A 815 -2.19 -1.82 22.65
C ASP A 815 -1.20 -2.05 23.82
N ILE A 816 0.09 -2.20 23.49
CA ILE A 816 1.14 -2.39 24.50
C ILE A 816 1.23 -1.07 25.30
N PRO A 817 0.89 -1.07 26.60
CA PRO A 817 0.82 0.16 27.37
C PRO A 817 2.21 0.78 27.52
N ARG A 818 2.31 2.08 27.21
CA ARG A 818 3.52 2.85 27.47
C ARG A 818 3.64 3.12 28.97
N GLY A 819 4.74 2.67 29.56
CA GLY A 819 5.15 3.06 30.91
C GLY A 819 6.10 4.26 30.88
N ASP A 820 6.22 4.97 32.01
CA ASP A 820 7.03 6.20 32.09
C ASP A 820 8.55 5.96 32.05
N SER A 821 9.03 4.71 32.12
CA SER A 821 10.45 4.39 32.36
C SER A 821 11.18 3.59 31.28
N LEU A 822 10.48 2.92 30.35
CA LEU A 822 11.08 2.03 29.34
C LEU A 822 10.89 2.60 27.94
N SER A 823 11.86 2.37 27.06
CA SER A 823 11.74 2.71 25.64
C SER A 823 10.76 1.78 24.91
N ASP A 824 10.15 2.27 23.82
CA ASP A 824 9.26 1.48 22.95
C ASP A 824 9.91 0.16 22.50
N LEU A 825 11.24 0.17 22.26
CA LEU A 825 12.01 -1.03 21.88
C LEU A 825 12.05 -2.09 23.00
N GLU A 826 12.23 -1.66 24.25
CA GLU A 826 12.29 -2.54 25.41
C GLU A 826 10.91 -3.13 25.75
N LEU A 827 9.86 -2.32 25.61
CA LEU A 827 8.48 -2.75 25.87
C LEU A 827 8.04 -3.88 24.93
N VAL A 828 8.30 -3.74 23.62
CA VAL A 828 7.97 -4.80 22.65
C VAL A 828 8.78 -6.06 22.91
N LYS A 829 10.08 -5.92 23.20
CA LYS A 829 10.94 -7.07 23.53
C LYS A 829 10.37 -7.83 24.73
N GLN A 830 10.11 -7.13 25.84
CA GLN A 830 9.56 -7.72 27.05
C GLN A 830 8.19 -8.37 26.80
N TRP A 831 7.36 -7.75 25.97
CA TRP A 831 6.05 -8.27 25.62
C TRP A 831 6.14 -9.57 24.81
N LEU A 832 7.04 -9.65 23.82
CA LEU A 832 7.26 -10.86 23.00
C LEU A 832 7.91 -12.01 23.77
N GLU A 833 8.75 -11.70 24.77
CA GLU A 833 9.42 -12.69 25.62
C GLU A 833 8.51 -13.26 26.72
N ALA A 834 7.31 -12.71 26.93
CA ALA A 834 6.41 -13.15 27.99
C ALA A 834 5.90 -14.60 27.77
N GLU A 835 5.85 -15.40 28.83
CA GLU A 835 5.57 -16.86 28.78
C GLU A 835 4.20 -17.23 28.18
N HIS A 836 3.24 -16.31 28.21
CA HIS A 836 1.87 -16.53 27.71
C HIS A 836 1.69 -16.17 26.24
N GLN A 837 2.75 -15.72 25.56
CA GLN A 837 2.69 -15.41 24.14
C GLN A 837 2.56 -16.67 23.29
N LYS A 838 1.76 -16.57 22.22
CA LYS A 838 1.70 -17.59 21.18
C LYS A 838 3.02 -17.66 20.40
N PRO A 839 3.28 -18.76 19.65
CA PRO A 839 4.40 -18.84 18.75
C PRO A 839 4.46 -17.65 17.79
N TRP A 840 5.64 -17.09 17.61
CA TRP A 840 5.84 -15.96 16.71
C TRP A 840 7.12 -16.06 15.88
N LEU A 841 7.09 -15.45 14.70
CA LEU A 841 8.23 -15.26 13.80
C LEU A 841 8.45 -13.76 13.62
N MET A 842 9.67 -13.28 13.87
CA MET A 842 10.06 -11.91 13.58
C MET A 842 11.12 -11.89 12.47
N VAL A 843 10.80 -11.24 11.35
CA VAL A 843 11.74 -10.96 10.26
C VAL A 843 12.42 -9.62 10.52
N VAL A 844 13.73 -9.63 10.67
CA VAL A 844 14.58 -8.43 10.82
C VAL A 844 15.26 -8.17 9.47
N ASP A 845 14.65 -7.32 8.66
CA ASP A 845 15.05 -7.11 7.27
C ASP A 845 16.08 -5.99 7.11
N ASN A 846 17.08 -6.22 6.26
CA ASN A 846 18.11 -5.27 5.85
C ASN A 846 19.00 -4.77 7.01
N ALA A 847 19.37 -5.68 7.91
CA ALA A 847 20.30 -5.45 9.02
C ALA A 847 21.75 -5.43 8.52
N ASP A 848 22.17 -4.35 7.83
CA ASP A 848 23.46 -4.31 7.12
C ASP A 848 24.61 -3.67 7.92
N ASP A 849 24.31 -2.85 8.95
CA ASP A 849 25.31 -2.11 9.73
C ASP A 849 25.75 -2.85 11.01
N LEU A 850 27.00 -3.32 10.99
CA LEU A 850 27.60 -4.09 12.09
C LEU A 850 27.73 -3.26 13.38
N ASN A 851 28.08 -1.98 13.26
CA ASN A 851 28.27 -1.09 14.41
C ASN A 851 26.92 -0.69 15.00
N LEU A 852 25.91 -0.48 14.16
CA LEU A 852 24.54 -0.22 14.60
C LEU A 852 23.97 -1.39 15.42
N PHE A 853 24.21 -2.63 15.00
CA PHE A 853 23.66 -3.80 15.68
C PHE A 853 24.48 -4.29 16.87
N TYR A 854 25.81 -4.28 16.76
CA TYR A 854 26.72 -4.91 17.73
C TYR A 854 27.75 -3.95 18.35
N GLY A 855 27.58 -2.64 18.16
CA GLY A 855 28.38 -1.62 18.86
C GLY A 855 28.01 -1.50 20.35
N THR A 856 28.66 -0.57 21.06
CA THR A 856 28.49 -0.36 22.52
C THR A 856 27.04 -0.05 22.93
N ARG A 857 26.25 0.57 22.05
CA ARG A 857 24.80 0.81 22.18
C ARG A 857 23.98 0.10 21.10
N GLY A 858 24.46 -1.07 20.64
CA GLY A 858 23.89 -1.75 19.48
C GLY A 858 22.44 -2.22 19.64
N LEU A 859 21.68 -2.21 18.55
CA LEU A 859 20.26 -2.56 18.49
C LEU A 859 19.94 -4.03 18.73
N SER A 860 20.93 -4.93 18.61
CA SER A 860 20.72 -6.38 18.87
C SER A 860 20.16 -6.68 20.25
N ARG A 861 20.41 -5.82 21.25
CA ARG A 861 19.89 -5.95 22.62
C ARG A 861 18.36 -5.86 22.71
N TYR A 862 17.72 -5.26 21.71
CA TYR A 862 16.26 -5.09 21.65
C TYR A 862 15.58 -6.22 20.87
N LEU A 863 16.35 -7.15 20.29
CA LEU A 863 15.77 -8.33 19.67
C LEU A 863 15.32 -9.32 20.75
N PRO A 864 14.08 -9.84 20.67
CA PRO A 864 13.56 -10.80 21.64
C PRO A 864 14.26 -12.17 21.55
N THR A 865 14.49 -12.78 22.71
CA THR A 865 15.13 -14.09 22.84
C THR A 865 14.28 -14.97 23.75
N CYS A 866 13.50 -15.88 23.18
CA CYS A 866 12.65 -16.81 23.94
C CYS A 866 12.30 -18.07 23.12
N PRO A 867 11.99 -19.22 23.75
CA PRO A 867 11.71 -20.48 23.06
C PRO A 867 10.52 -20.44 22.09
N GLN A 868 9.49 -19.65 22.41
CA GLN A 868 8.27 -19.49 21.59
C GLN A 868 8.47 -18.54 20.40
N GLY A 869 9.64 -17.91 20.28
CA GLY A 869 9.95 -16.92 19.27
C GLY A 869 11.04 -17.36 18.31
N LYS A 870 10.86 -17.08 17.02
CA LYS A 870 11.86 -17.34 15.98
C LYS A 870 12.26 -16.04 15.29
N LEU A 871 13.54 -15.85 15.03
CA LEU A 871 14.08 -14.69 14.32
C LEU A 871 14.64 -15.09 12.95
N LEU A 872 14.25 -14.35 11.92
CA LEU A 872 14.83 -14.45 10.58
C LEU A 872 15.49 -13.14 10.21
N VAL A 873 16.82 -13.11 10.11
CA VAL A 873 17.57 -11.90 9.78
C VAL A 873 17.94 -11.90 8.31
N THR A 874 17.73 -10.79 7.59
CA THR A 874 18.31 -10.59 6.26
C THR A 874 19.42 -9.52 6.32
N THR A 875 20.57 -9.81 5.71
CA THR A 875 21.72 -8.90 5.73
C THR A 875 22.61 -9.09 4.52
N ARG A 876 23.35 -8.06 4.12
CA ARG A 876 24.44 -8.16 3.14
C ARG A 876 25.77 -8.50 3.79
N ASN A 877 25.85 -8.38 5.11
CA ASN A 877 27.09 -8.52 5.86
C ASN A 877 27.14 -9.87 6.58
N ARG A 878 28.01 -10.77 6.09
CA ARG A 878 28.24 -12.10 6.68
C ARG A 878 28.56 -12.05 8.17
N GLN A 879 29.27 -11.01 8.65
CA GLN A 879 29.61 -10.90 10.07
C GLN A 879 28.36 -10.71 10.95
N ILE A 880 27.34 -10.00 10.46
CA ILE A 880 26.06 -9.83 11.17
C ILE A 880 25.32 -11.17 11.23
N ALA A 881 25.27 -11.90 10.11
CA ALA A 881 24.64 -13.22 10.06
C ALA A 881 25.31 -14.22 11.01
N VAL A 882 26.65 -14.28 11.01
CA VAL A 882 27.41 -15.16 11.91
C VAL A 882 27.21 -14.76 13.38
N ARG A 883 27.19 -13.47 13.71
CA ARG A 883 26.94 -13.01 15.10
C ARG A 883 25.51 -13.28 15.56
N ALA A 884 24.51 -13.02 14.71
CA ALA A 884 23.09 -13.22 15.03
C ALA A 884 22.78 -14.69 15.31
N THR A 885 23.38 -15.58 14.52
CA THR A 885 23.14 -17.03 14.59
C THR A 885 24.13 -17.76 15.50
N LYS A 886 25.08 -17.03 16.12
CA LYS A 886 26.22 -17.60 16.85
C LYS A 886 26.98 -18.66 16.03
N GLY A 887 27.02 -18.47 14.70
CA GLY A 887 27.68 -19.34 13.73
C GLY A 887 26.94 -20.64 13.37
N ARG A 888 25.69 -20.85 13.82
CA ARG A 888 24.97 -22.12 13.62
C ARG A 888 24.13 -22.16 12.35
N CYS A 889 23.30 -21.12 12.12
CA CYS A 889 22.28 -21.09 11.07
C CYS A 889 22.42 -19.88 10.14
N SER A 890 23.60 -19.70 9.54
CA SER A 890 23.84 -18.65 8.54
C SER A 890 23.80 -19.24 7.13
N ILE A 891 22.82 -18.84 6.34
CA ILE A 891 22.59 -19.34 4.98
C ILE A 891 23.06 -18.28 3.98
N GLU A 892 24.10 -18.60 3.20
CA GLU A 892 24.54 -17.76 2.10
C GLU A 892 23.57 -17.92 0.93
N ILE A 893 23.08 -16.81 0.39
CA ILE A 893 22.18 -16.79 -0.76
C ILE A 893 23.02 -16.65 -2.03
N PRO A 894 23.16 -17.73 -2.83
CA PRO A 894 23.86 -17.68 -4.09
C PRO A 894 23.04 -16.95 -5.16
N ARG A 895 23.63 -16.77 -6.33
CA ARG A 895 22.93 -16.34 -7.54
C ARG A 895 21.87 -17.37 -7.95
N MET A 896 20.98 -17.01 -8.86
CA MET A 896 20.01 -17.98 -9.38
C MET A 896 20.74 -19.05 -10.19
N THR A 897 20.23 -20.28 -10.14
CA THR A 897 20.62 -21.27 -11.14
C THR A 897 20.03 -20.89 -12.49
N GLU A 898 20.52 -21.49 -13.57
CA GLU A 898 19.98 -21.24 -14.91
C GLU A 898 18.47 -21.54 -14.97
N SER A 899 18.04 -22.67 -14.40
CA SER A 899 16.61 -23.02 -14.29
C SER A 899 15.80 -21.97 -13.52
N GLU A 900 16.30 -21.52 -12.37
CA GLU A 900 15.62 -20.51 -11.56
C GLU A 900 15.49 -19.17 -12.33
N ALA A 901 16.54 -18.77 -13.05
CA ALA A 901 16.53 -17.55 -13.85
C ALA A 901 15.57 -17.62 -15.03
N HIS A 902 15.46 -18.79 -15.68
CA HIS A 902 14.51 -19.03 -16.76
C HIS A 902 13.07 -18.95 -16.27
N ASP A 903 12.75 -19.59 -15.13
CA ASP A 903 11.42 -19.51 -14.53
C ASP A 903 11.06 -18.04 -14.21
N LEU A 904 12.02 -17.27 -13.69
CA LEU A 904 11.78 -15.88 -13.27
C LEU A 904 11.56 -14.97 -14.47
N LEU A 905 12.40 -15.09 -15.50
CA LEU A 905 12.25 -14.35 -16.74
C LEU A 905 10.95 -14.74 -17.46
N GLY A 906 10.62 -16.04 -17.50
CA GLY A 906 9.38 -16.54 -18.11
C GLY A 906 8.13 -15.95 -17.46
N GLU A 907 8.05 -15.98 -16.13
CA GLU A 907 6.92 -15.42 -15.38
C GLU A 907 6.76 -13.91 -15.63
N HIS A 908 7.86 -13.16 -15.70
CA HIS A 908 7.82 -11.70 -15.85
C HIS A 908 7.60 -11.24 -17.32
N LEU A 909 8.10 -12.00 -18.29
CA LEU A 909 7.93 -11.72 -19.73
C LEU A 909 6.55 -12.16 -20.26
N GLY A 910 5.89 -13.12 -19.62
CA GLY A 910 4.49 -13.47 -19.87
C GLY A 910 4.21 -14.03 -21.27
N PHE A 911 3.48 -13.27 -22.11
CA PHE A 911 2.97 -13.71 -23.42
C PHE A 911 4.03 -13.78 -24.53
N LEU A 912 5.21 -13.22 -24.29
CA LEU A 912 6.35 -13.40 -25.18
C LEU A 912 6.73 -14.89 -25.13
N LYS A 913 6.89 -15.53 -26.30
CA LYS A 913 7.47 -16.89 -26.41
C LYS A 913 8.95 -16.76 -26.75
N PRO A 914 9.84 -16.48 -25.78
CA PRO A 914 11.25 -16.31 -26.06
C PRO A 914 11.91 -17.64 -26.44
N ASP A 915 12.95 -17.55 -27.27
CA ASP A 915 13.86 -18.68 -27.49
C ASP A 915 14.65 -18.96 -26.19
N VAL A 916 14.86 -20.24 -25.89
CA VAL A 916 15.67 -20.68 -24.75
C VAL A 916 17.10 -20.16 -24.86
N VAL A 917 17.64 -20.04 -26.08
CA VAL A 917 19.00 -19.52 -26.32
C VAL A 917 19.12 -18.05 -25.92
N ASP A 918 18.10 -17.24 -26.23
CA ASP A 918 18.05 -15.83 -25.88
C ASP A 918 17.91 -15.64 -24.36
N LEU A 919 17.11 -16.48 -23.68
CA LEU A 919 16.98 -16.49 -22.23
C LEU A 919 18.31 -16.83 -21.53
N SER A 920 19.00 -17.90 -21.96
CA SER A 920 20.30 -18.27 -21.41
C SER A 920 21.33 -17.16 -21.61
N THR A 921 21.33 -16.52 -22.78
CA THR A 921 22.27 -15.42 -23.10
C THR A 921 22.00 -14.19 -22.23
N LEU A 922 20.73 -13.82 -22.07
CA LEU A 922 20.31 -12.70 -21.21
C LEU A 922 20.65 -12.98 -19.74
N ALA A 923 20.29 -14.15 -19.23
CA ALA A 923 20.55 -14.53 -17.84
C ALA A 923 22.06 -14.55 -17.53
N SER A 924 22.88 -15.04 -18.46
CA SER A 924 24.33 -15.03 -18.37
C SER A 924 24.90 -13.60 -18.36
N LYS A 925 24.49 -12.73 -19.29
CA LYS A 925 24.93 -11.32 -19.32
C LYS A 925 24.58 -10.55 -18.06
N LEU A 926 23.43 -10.86 -17.45
CA LEU A 926 22.94 -10.23 -16.22
C LEU A 926 23.38 -10.99 -14.95
N GLU A 927 24.33 -11.93 -15.10
CA GLU A 927 24.98 -12.69 -14.05
C GLU A 927 24.01 -13.41 -13.08
N TYR A 928 22.84 -13.83 -13.58
CA TYR A 928 21.83 -14.59 -12.83
C TYR A 928 21.37 -13.91 -11.51
N LEU A 929 21.39 -12.58 -11.46
CA LEU A 929 20.92 -11.82 -10.30
C LEU A 929 19.42 -11.52 -10.43
N PRO A 930 18.55 -12.07 -9.55
CA PRO A 930 17.09 -11.98 -9.70
C PRO A 930 16.61 -10.56 -9.91
N LEU A 931 17.17 -9.61 -9.17
CA LEU A 931 16.78 -8.23 -9.26
C LEU A 931 17.02 -7.62 -10.65
N ILE A 932 18.17 -7.93 -11.25
CA ILE A 932 18.55 -7.40 -12.56
C ILE A 932 17.76 -8.13 -13.66
N LEU A 933 17.48 -9.42 -13.48
CA LEU A 933 16.62 -10.18 -14.40
C LEU A 933 15.21 -9.60 -14.47
N VAL A 934 14.62 -9.27 -13.31
CA VAL A 934 13.30 -8.62 -13.26
C VAL A 934 13.35 -7.22 -13.86
N GLN A 935 14.42 -6.46 -13.61
CA GLN A 935 14.62 -5.14 -14.24
C GLN A 935 14.61 -5.24 -15.76
N ALA A 936 15.40 -6.16 -16.32
CA ALA A 936 15.47 -6.40 -17.75
C ALA A 936 14.12 -6.85 -18.31
N ALA A 937 13.42 -7.77 -17.65
CA ALA A 937 12.10 -8.22 -18.08
C ALA A 937 11.07 -7.07 -18.06
N SER A 938 11.11 -6.18 -17.06
CA SER A 938 10.26 -4.99 -17.00
C SER A 938 10.57 -4.04 -18.15
N PHE A 939 11.85 -3.72 -18.38
CA PHE A 939 12.27 -2.85 -19.48
C PHE A 939 11.83 -3.39 -20.85
N ILE A 940 12.04 -4.69 -21.09
CA ILE A 940 11.64 -5.38 -22.32
C ILE A 940 10.13 -5.23 -22.54
N LYS A 941 9.33 -5.41 -21.47
CA LYS A 941 7.87 -5.35 -21.51
C LYS A 941 7.33 -3.92 -21.67
N GLU A 942 7.89 -2.96 -20.95
CA GLU A 942 7.51 -1.55 -20.99
C GLU A 942 7.79 -0.92 -22.35
N ASN A 943 8.89 -1.30 -22.99
CA ASN A 943 9.31 -0.76 -24.27
C ASN A 943 8.86 -1.61 -25.47
N CYS A 944 8.17 -2.73 -25.24
CA CYS A 944 7.68 -3.65 -26.28
C CYS A 944 8.77 -4.11 -27.27
N ILE A 945 9.99 -4.39 -26.79
CA ILE A 945 11.12 -4.85 -27.61
C ILE A 945 11.35 -6.37 -27.49
N SER A 946 12.12 -6.97 -28.40
CA SER A 946 12.52 -8.37 -28.26
C SER A 946 13.70 -8.55 -27.30
N ILE A 947 13.94 -9.79 -26.84
CA ILE A 947 15.15 -10.09 -26.05
C ILE A 947 16.41 -9.80 -26.87
N SER A 948 16.41 -10.13 -28.15
CA SER A 948 17.54 -9.85 -29.06
C SER A 948 17.83 -8.35 -29.17
N ASP A 949 16.79 -7.52 -29.30
CA ASP A 949 16.96 -6.05 -29.31
C ASP A 949 17.53 -5.56 -27.98
N TYR A 950 17.05 -6.08 -26.85
CA TYR A 950 17.60 -5.74 -25.54
C TYR A 950 19.06 -6.19 -25.39
N LEU A 951 19.40 -7.39 -25.86
CA LEU A 951 20.78 -7.88 -25.87
C LEU A 951 21.71 -6.98 -26.70
N SER A 952 21.22 -6.40 -27.79
CA SER A 952 21.96 -5.41 -28.60
C SER A 952 22.24 -4.12 -27.83
N LEU A 953 21.30 -3.68 -26.98
CA LEU A 953 21.52 -2.53 -26.08
C LEU A 953 22.62 -2.83 -25.06
N LEU A 954 22.74 -4.10 -24.61
CA LEU A 954 23.76 -4.58 -23.67
C LEU A 954 25.13 -4.90 -24.33
N GLU A 955 25.40 -4.45 -25.55
CA GLU A 955 26.70 -4.66 -26.21
C GLU A 955 27.82 -3.82 -25.59
N THR A 956 27.50 -2.62 -25.07
CA THR A 956 28.49 -1.76 -24.42
C THR A 956 28.31 -1.73 -22.90
N ASP A 957 29.42 -1.70 -22.17
CA ASP A 957 29.41 -1.59 -20.70
C ASP A 957 28.72 -0.30 -20.22
N LYS A 958 28.80 0.78 -21.03
CA LYS A 958 28.15 2.06 -20.75
C LYS A 958 26.63 1.93 -20.71
N ASN A 959 26.04 1.34 -21.75
CA ASN A 959 24.59 1.12 -21.81
C ASN A 959 24.12 0.18 -20.69
N LEU A 960 24.90 -0.86 -20.37
CA LEU A 960 24.59 -1.75 -19.25
C LEU A 960 24.55 -1.01 -17.91
N ILE A 961 25.50 -0.09 -17.65
CA ILE A 961 25.49 0.73 -16.43
C ILE A 961 24.31 1.70 -16.43
N GLU A 962 24.03 2.38 -17.55
CA GLU A 962 22.90 3.29 -17.68
C GLU A 962 21.57 2.56 -17.40
N LEU A 963 21.36 1.41 -18.04
CA LEU A 963 20.18 0.57 -17.82
C LEU A 963 20.10 0.04 -16.38
N LEU A 964 21.23 -0.29 -15.75
CA LEU A 964 21.26 -0.70 -14.34
C LEU A 964 21.00 0.45 -13.36
N ASP A 965 21.24 1.71 -13.75
CA ASP A 965 21.01 2.93 -12.96
C ASP A 965 19.60 3.53 -13.20
N GLU A 966 18.81 2.98 -14.14
CA GLU A 966 17.39 3.31 -14.31
C GLU A 966 16.53 2.76 -13.17
N ASP A 967 15.73 3.65 -12.56
CA ASP A 967 14.81 3.28 -11.50
C ASP A 967 13.65 2.44 -12.07
N PHE A 968 13.35 1.31 -11.42
CA PHE A 968 12.25 0.42 -11.81
C PHE A 968 11.50 -0.08 -10.56
N GLU A 969 10.19 -0.22 -10.69
CA GLU A 969 9.34 -0.68 -9.60
C GLU A 969 9.31 -2.21 -9.52
N THR A 970 9.57 -2.77 -8.34
CA THR A 970 9.41 -4.22 -8.09
C THR A 970 8.66 -4.50 -6.79
N TYR A 971 7.80 -5.51 -6.81
CA TYR A 971 7.00 -5.94 -5.67
C TYR A 971 7.85 -6.32 -4.44
N GLY A 972 7.37 -6.01 -3.24
CA GLY A 972 8.02 -6.38 -1.97
C GLY A 972 9.24 -5.53 -1.59
N ARG A 973 9.22 -4.23 -1.94
CA ARG A 973 10.26 -3.25 -1.58
C ARG A 973 9.69 -2.08 -0.80
N TYR A 974 10.54 -1.46 0.02
CA TYR A 974 10.20 -0.22 0.72
C TYR A 974 10.19 0.96 -0.26
N PRO A 975 9.26 1.93 -0.13
CA PRO A 975 9.19 3.12 -0.98
C PRO A 975 10.51 3.91 -1.04
N ASP A 976 11.21 4.03 0.10
CA ASP A 976 12.50 4.72 0.18
C ASP A 976 13.69 3.89 -0.37
N SER A 977 13.41 2.68 -0.86
CA SER A 977 14.35 1.70 -1.40
C SER A 977 14.14 1.40 -2.88
N LEU A 978 13.49 2.30 -3.64
CA LEU A 978 13.50 2.38 -5.12
C LEU A 978 14.91 2.68 -5.67
N ARG A 979 15.91 1.98 -5.12
CA ARG A 979 17.30 2.12 -5.47
C ARG A 979 17.61 1.00 -6.45
N THR A 980 18.07 1.40 -7.62
CA THR A 980 18.79 0.56 -8.57
C THR A 980 19.85 -0.32 -7.90
N VAL A 981 20.27 -1.39 -8.59
CA VAL A 981 21.33 -2.27 -8.09
C VAL A 981 22.62 -1.48 -7.86
N THR A 982 22.90 -0.50 -8.74
CA THR A 982 24.01 0.45 -8.65
C THR A 982 23.95 1.29 -7.37
N LYS A 983 22.81 1.94 -7.08
CA LYS A 983 22.58 2.71 -5.85
C LYS A 983 22.69 1.82 -4.61
N THR A 984 22.23 0.57 -4.72
CA THR A 984 22.30 -0.44 -3.65
C THR A 984 23.74 -0.81 -3.30
N TRP A 985 24.60 -1.03 -4.30
CA TRP A 985 26.03 -1.29 -4.09
C TRP A 985 26.81 -0.04 -3.68
N ALA A 986 26.45 1.14 -4.19
CA ALA A 986 27.06 2.41 -3.78
C ALA A 986 26.92 2.68 -2.27
N ILE A 987 25.79 2.30 -1.66
CA ILE A 987 25.63 2.36 -0.19
C ILE A 987 26.64 1.44 0.50
N SER A 988 26.76 0.19 0.03
CA SER A 988 27.73 -0.76 0.57
C SER A 988 29.17 -0.25 0.40
N PHE A 989 29.52 0.38 -0.72
CA PHE A 989 30.84 1.00 -0.92
C PHE A 989 31.12 2.08 0.12
N ARG A 990 30.19 3.01 0.34
CA ARG A 990 30.31 4.04 1.39
C ARG A 990 30.42 3.42 2.78
N GLN A 991 29.68 2.35 3.04
CA GLN A 991 29.72 1.65 4.31
C GLN A 991 31.07 0.96 4.54
N ILE A 992 31.61 0.28 3.53
CA ILE A 992 32.95 -0.30 3.57
C ILE A 992 33.99 0.80 3.82
N ARG A 993 33.93 1.92 3.09
CA ARG A 993 34.82 3.08 3.28
C ARG A 993 34.78 3.65 4.70
N ARG A 994 33.60 3.71 5.32
CA ARG A 994 33.42 4.14 6.72
C ARG A 994 33.97 3.12 7.73
N GLN A 995 33.82 1.83 7.47
CA GLN A 995 34.24 0.77 8.40
C GLN A 995 35.74 0.47 8.31
N ASN A 996 36.30 0.46 7.10
CA ASN A 996 37.70 0.18 6.85
C ASN A 996 38.14 0.85 5.53
N LYS A 997 38.87 1.96 5.65
CA LYS A 997 39.38 2.70 4.48
C LYS A 997 40.23 1.81 3.56
N LEU A 998 41.09 0.96 4.13
CA LEU A 998 41.92 0.04 3.36
C LEU A 998 41.10 -0.96 2.54
N ALA A 999 39.96 -1.45 3.07
CA ALA A 999 39.07 -2.32 2.30
C ALA A 999 38.47 -1.59 1.09
N SER A 1000 38.11 -0.32 1.25
CA SER A 1000 37.63 0.51 0.13
C SER A 1000 38.72 0.73 -0.91
N ASP A 1001 39.94 1.02 -0.48
CA ASP A 1001 41.10 1.23 -1.37
C ASP A 1001 41.43 -0.08 -2.13
N LEU A 1002 41.40 -1.23 -1.43
CA LEU A 1002 41.58 -2.55 -2.03
C LEU A 1002 40.49 -2.91 -3.05
N LEU A 1003 39.21 -2.59 -2.76
CA LEU A 1003 38.13 -2.81 -3.72
C LEU A 1003 38.30 -1.92 -4.97
N SER A 1004 38.76 -0.68 -4.77
CA SER A 1004 39.00 0.29 -5.84
C SER A 1004 40.13 -0.16 -6.76
N ILE A 1005 41.28 -0.54 -6.20
CA ILE A 1005 42.42 -1.02 -6.99
C ILE A 1005 42.12 -2.36 -7.69
N MET A 1006 41.45 -3.30 -7.01
CA MET A 1006 41.03 -4.57 -7.62
C MET A 1006 40.11 -4.36 -8.82
N SER A 1007 39.26 -3.32 -8.78
CA SER A 1007 38.39 -2.98 -9.91
C SER A 1007 39.14 -2.50 -11.15
N MET A 1008 40.42 -2.14 -11.05
CA MET A 1008 41.26 -1.75 -12.18
C MET A 1008 41.87 -2.94 -12.93
N PHE A 1009 41.96 -4.12 -12.30
CA PHE A 1009 42.53 -5.33 -12.91
C PHE A 1009 41.46 -6.20 -13.60
N ASN A 1010 41.87 -7.26 -14.30
CA ASN A 1010 40.92 -8.30 -14.72
C ASN A 1010 40.15 -8.83 -13.50
N HIS A 1011 38.82 -8.94 -13.59
CA HIS A 1011 37.96 -9.26 -12.46
C HIS A 1011 38.10 -10.70 -11.94
N GLN A 1012 38.71 -11.59 -12.72
CA GLN A 1012 38.99 -12.96 -12.30
C GLN A 1012 40.48 -13.13 -11.97
N HIS A 1013 40.77 -14.00 -11.00
CA HIS A 1013 42.13 -14.44 -10.67
C HIS A 1013 43.12 -13.31 -10.37
N ILE A 1014 42.70 -12.23 -9.69
CA ILE A 1014 43.59 -11.14 -9.25
C ILE A 1014 44.65 -11.73 -8.30
N PRO A 1015 45.95 -11.69 -8.65
CA PRO A 1015 46.99 -12.30 -7.83
C PRO A 1015 47.11 -11.66 -6.45
N ASP A 1016 47.35 -12.46 -5.40
CA ASP A 1016 47.62 -11.92 -4.06
C ASP A 1016 48.89 -11.04 -4.07
N ASP A 1017 49.86 -11.37 -4.93
CA ASP A 1017 51.09 -10.58 -5.15
C ASP A 1017 50.77 -9.12 -5.55
N PHE A 1018 49.69 -8.87 -6.31
CA PHE A 1018 49.29 -7.49 -6.66
C PHE A 1018 48.80 -6.72 -5.44
N VAL A 1019 48.04 -7.40 -4.58
CA VAL A 1019 47.54 -6.82 -3.33
C VAL A 1019 48.72 -6.50 -2.40
N VAL A 1020 49.69 -7.41 -2.29
CA VAL A 1020 50.91 -7.21 -1.48
C VAL A 1020 51.73 -6.05 -2.00
N THR A 1021 52.01 -6.01 -3.31
CA THR A 1021 52.82 -4.95 -3.93
C THR A 1021 52.16 -3.59 -3.80
N TYR A 1022 50.85 -3.48 -4.06
CA TYR A 1022 50.07 -2.25 -3.87
C TYR A 1022 50.20 -1.72 -2.44
N LEU A 1023 50.04 -2.59 -1.44
CA LEU A 1023 50.19 -2.22 -0.03
C LEU A 1023 51.61 -1.72 0.27
N SER A 1024 52.63 -2.39 -0.27
CA SER A 1024 54.03 -1.99 -0.05
C SER A 1024 54.34 -0.61 -0.63
N LEU A 1025 53.83 -0.32 -1.83
CA LEU A 1025 54.09 0.93 -2.56
C LEU A 1025 53.33 2.11 -1.96
N PHE A 1026 52.07 1.92 -1.56
CA PHE A 1026 51.17 3.03 -1.23
C PHE A 1026 50.75 3.10 0.25
N HIS A 1027 50.99 2.06 1.05
CA HIS A 1027 50.58 1.99 2.47
C HIS A 1027 51.72 1.68 3.48
N GLY A 1028 52.95 1.38 3.03
CA GLY A 1028 54.13 1.18 3.90
C GLY A 1028 54.42 -0.29 4.29
N GLN A 1029 55.13 -0.53 5.40
CA GLN A 1029 55.54 -1.89 5.85
C GLN A 1029 54.36 -2.84 6.05
N GLU A 1030 54.62 -4.14 5.88
CA GLU A 1030 53.63 -5.21 5.79
C GLU A 1030 52.65 -5.25 6.99
N LYS A 1031 51.37 -4.97 6.72
CA LYS A 1031 50.27 -5.02 7.68
C LYS A 1031 49.38 -6.24 7.41
N THR A 1032 49.97 -7.43 7.50
CA THR A 1032 49.31 -8.71 7.17
C THR A 1032 47.94 -8.86 7.85
N LEU A 1033 47.81 -8.45 9.12
CA LEU A 1033 46.53 -8.47 9.85
C LEU A 1033 45.50 -7.47 9.32
N GLU A 1034 45.90 -6.25 8.95
CA GLU A 1034 44.99 -5.25 8.39
C GLU A 1034 44.52 -5.66 6.99
N ARG A 1035 45.41 -6.24 6.17
CA ARG A 1035 45.08 -6.84 4.86
C ARG A 1035 44.04 -7.95 5.01
N LEU A 1036 44.27 -8.92 5.90
CA LEU A 1036 43.32 -10.01 6.14
C LEU A 1036 41.96 -9.51 6.61
N ARG A 1037 41.93 -8.47 7.47
CA ARG A 1037 40.69 -7.81 7.90
C ARG A 1037 39.99 -7.08 6.76
N ALA A 1038 40.73 -6.40 5.90
CA ALA A 1038 40.19 -5.68 4.75
C ALA A 1038 39.59 -6.63 3.71
N ILE A 1039 40.33 -7.65 3.28
CA ILE A 1039 39.83 -8.71 2.38
C ILE A 1039 38.67 -9.46 3.03
N GLY A 1040 38.76 -9.77 4.33
CA GLY A 1040 37.68 -10.39 5.09
C GLY A 1040 36.39 -9.56 5.12
N LEU A 1041 36.50 -8.22 5.17
CA LEU A 1041 35.36 -7.33 5.06
C LEU A 1041 34.75 -7.33 3.66
N LEU A 1042 35.56 -7.30 2.61
CA LEU A 1042 35.07 -7.37 1.22
C LEU A 1042 34.36 -8.70 0.94
N LYS A 1043 34.90 -9.81 1.44
CA LYS A 1043 34.25 -11.13 1.43
C LYS A 1043 32.96 -11.13 2.23
N ALA A 1044 32.91 -10.41 3.35
CA ALA A 1044 31.70 -10.36 4.17
C ALA A 1044 30.53 -9.65 3.47
N PHE A 1045 30.80 -8.71 2.56
CA PHE A 1045 29.80 -8.09 1.68
C PHE A 1045 29.54 -8.89 0.38
N SER A 1046 30.18 -10.05 0.21
CA SER A 1046 30.16 -10.87 -1.00
C SER A 1046 30.62 -10.12 -2.26
N PHE A 1047 31.48 -9.09 -2.12
CA PHE A 1047 32.01 -8.32 -3.25
C PHE A 1047 33.23 -8.97 -3.90
N VAL A 1048 33.96 -9.80 -3.14
CA VAL A 1048 35.07 -10.59 -3.63
C VAL A 1048 34.99 -12.02 -3.11
N SER A 1049 35.53 -12.97 -3.87
CA SER A 1049 35.74 -14.37 -3.50
C SER A 1049 37.22 -14.72 -3.57
N SER A 1050 37.62 -15.84 -2.94
CA SER A 1050 38.98 -16.38 -3.09
C SER A 1050 38.97 -17.61 -3.98
N GLY A 1051 39.96 -17.70 -4.87
CA GLY A 1051 40.31 -18.91 -5.59
C GLY A 1051 41.11 -19.88 -4.71
N GLU A 1052 41.30 -21.10 -5.21
CA GLU A 1052 42.07 -22.17 -4.54
C GLU A 1052 43.58 -21.82 -4.42
N ASP A 1053 44.06 -20.90 -5.24
CA ASP A 1053 45.44 -20.41 -5.36
C ASP A 1053 45.71 -19.10 -4.60
N ASN A 1054 44.86 -18.74 -3.63
CA ASN A 1054 44.83 -17.44 -2.93
C ASN A 1054 44.54 -16.22 -3.81
N SER A 1055 44.24 -16.40 -5.10
CA SER A 1055 43.78 -15.29 -5.94
C SER A 1055 42.45 -14.73 -5.43
N VAL A 1056 42.18 -13.46 -5.75
CA VAL A 1056 40.93 -12.78 -5.44
C VAL A 1056 40.16 -12.58 -6.72
N SER A 1057 38.87 -12.92 -6.74
CA SER A 1057 37.98 -12.64 -7.87
C SER A 1057 36.87 -11.70 -7.45
N MET A 1058 36.43 -10.85 -8.37
CA MET A 1058 35.28 -9.97 -8.21
C MET A 1058 34.26 -10.20 -9.33
N HIS A 1059 33.01 -9.87 -9.01
CA HIS A 1059 31.91 -9.93 -9.97
C HIS A 1059 32.06 -8.81 -11.03
N ARG A 1060 31.82 -9.10 -12.31
CA ARG A 1060 32.02 -8.12 -13.39
C ARG A 1060 31.10 -6.90 -13.21
N LEU A 1061 29.82 -7.09 -12.90
CA LEU A 1061 28.94 -5.95 -12.60
C LEU A 1061 29.42 -5.10 -11.41
N ILE A 1062 29.94 -5.70 -10.33
CA ILE A 1062 30.49 -4.94 -9.20
C ILE A 1062 31.69 -4.12 -9.65
N GLN A 1063 32.56 -4.71 -10.48
CA GLN A 1063 33.71 -4.03 -11.06
C GLN A 1063 33.28 -2.80 -11.89
N LEU A 1064 32.29 -2.96 -12.77
CA LEU A 1064 31.77 -1.88 -13.60
C LEU A 1064 31.18 -0.74 -12.77
N VAL A 1065 30.33 -1.06 -11.79
CA VAL A 1065 29.71 -0.06 -10.91
C VAL A 1065 30.73 0.62 -10.01
N MET A 1066 31.77 -0.09 -9.56
CA MET A 1066 32.86 0.48 -8.78
C MET A 1066 33.66 1.50 -9.60
N ARG A 1067 33.96 1.19 -10.87
CA ARG A 1067 34.63 2.12 -11.80
C ARG A 1067 33.81 3.38 -12.01
N GLU A 1068 32.52 3.24 -12.30
CA GLU A 1068 31.60 4.37 -12.45
C GLU A 1068 31.55 5.24 -11.19
N TRP A 1069 31.55 4.61 -10.01
CA TRP A 1069 31.62 5.34 -8.74
C TRP A 1069 32.92 6.14 -8.59
N LEU A 1070 34.08 5.60 -9.00
CA LEU A 1070 35.37 6.32 -8.99
C LEU A 1070 35.42 7.46 -10.01
N ILE A 1071 34.75 7.32 -11.17
CA ILE A 1071 34.58 8.40 -12.15
C ILE A 1071 33.80 9.55 -11.52
N ARG A 1072 32.66 9.25 -10.87
CA ARG A 1072 31.82 10.26 -10.22
C ARG A 1072 32.49 10.95 -9.03
N GLU A 1073 33.40 10.26 -8.33
CA GLU A 1073 34.21 10.82 -7.23
C GLU A 1073 35.50 11.50 -7.71
N ASP A 1074 35.78 11.53 -9.02
CA ASP A 1074 36.99 12.10 -9.62
C ASP A 1074 38.31 11.51 -9.08
N THR A 1075 38.32 10.19 -8.84
CA THR A 1075 39.49 9.46 -8.28
C THR A 1075 39.98 8.32 -9.18
N ILE A 1076 39.31 8.06 -10.30
CA ILE A 1076 39.65 6.92 -11.17
C ILE A 1076 41.06 7.01 -11.76
N GLU A 1077 41.54 8.21 -12.12
CA GLU A 1077 42.88 8.37 -12.69
C GLU A 1077 43.97 7.99 -11.69
N ASP A 1078 43.80 8.33 -10.42
CA ASP A 1078 44.75 7.98 -9.37
C ASP A 1078 44.87 6.47 -9.20
N PHE A 1079 43.72 5.76 -9.16
CA PHE A 1079 43.71 4.30 -9.07
C PHE A 1079 44.24 3.62 -10.33
N LEU A 1080 44.06 4.21 -11.52
CA LEU A 1080 44.70 3.71 -12.74
C LEU A 1080 46.21 3.82 -12.67
N ARG A 1081 46.76 4.96 -12.22
CA ARG A 1081 48.20 5.13 -12.01
C ARG A 1081 48.74 4.13 -10.99
N MET A 1082 48.03 3.95 -9.87
CA MET A 1082 48.40 2.98 -8.83
C MET A 1082 48.37 1.54 -9.37
N ALA A 1083 47.41 1.19 -10.21
CA ALA A 1083 47.29 -0.15 -10.80
C ALA A 1083 48.48 -0.45 -11.72
N VAL A 1084 48.83 0.50 -12.58
CA VAL A 1084 50.00 0.38 -13.48
C VAL A 1084 51.29 0.24 -12.68
N LEU A 1085 51.50 1.08 -11.67
CA LEU A 1085 52.67 0.99 -10.78
C LEU A 1085 52.71 -0.31 -9.98
N THR A 1086 51.56 -0.86 -9.60
CA THR A 1086 51.46 -2.14 -8.90
C THR A 1086 51.89 -3.29 -9.81
N ILE A 1087 51.44 -3.29 -11.06
CA ILE A 1087 51.84 -4.27 -12.07
C ILE A 1087 53.34 -4.16 -12.34
N ASP A 1088 53.84 -2.94 -12.55
CA ASP A 1088 55.26 -2.66 -12.79
C ASP A 1088 56.15 -3.13 -11.62
N GLY A 1089 55.73 -2.85 -10.38
CA GLY A 1089 56.42 -3.31 -9.17
C GLY A 1089 56.40 -4.83 -8.97
N THR A 1090 55.48 -5.55 -9.61
CA THR A 1090 55.51 -7.03 -9.67
C THR A 1090 56.33 -7.59 -10.83
N SER A 1091 56.58 -6.80 -11.88
CA SER A 1091 57.25 -7.24 -13.11
C SER A 1091 58.75 -6.90 -13.17
N CYS A 1092 59.50 -7.05 -12.06
CA CYS A 1092 60.95 -6.86 -12.10
C CYS A 1092 61.76 -7.95 -11.36
N PHE A 1093 62.58 -8.66 -12.15
CA PHE A 1093 63.78 -9.43 -11.80
C PHE A 1093 63.71 -10.41 -10.61
N THR A 1094 63.44 -11.69 -10.91
CA THR A 1094 64.02 -12.79 -10.12
C THR A 1094 65.29 -13.29 -10.80
N THR A 1095 66.43 -12.90 -10.28
CA THR A 1095 67.76 -13.39 -10.69
C THR A 1095 68.05 -14.82 -10.21
N ASN A 1096 67.06 -15.70 -10.03
CA ASN A 1096 67.29 -17.06 -9.55
C ASN A 1096 66.40 -18.13 -10.22
N SER A 1097 67.08 -18.90 -11.09
CA SER A 1097 66.98 -20.33 -11.43
C SER A 1097 65.67 -21.08 -11.70
N ASP A 1098 64.46 -20.58 -11.47
CA ASP A 1098 63.25 -21.42 -11.66
C ASP A 1098 62.47 -21.04 -12.93
N ALA A 1099 62.94 -21.56 -14.08
CA ALA A 1099 62.39 -21.26 -15.41
C ALA A 1099 60.98 -21.83 -15.70
N TYR A 1100 60.40 -22.63 -14.80
CA TYR A 1100 59.07 -23.24 -15.00
C TYR A 1100 57.93 -22.48 -14.30
N THR A 1101 58.23 -21.65 -13.29
CA THR A 1101 57.26 -20.80 -12.56
C THR A 1101 57.14 -19.39 -13.14
N SER A 1102 58.03 -18.98 -14.05
CA SER A 1102 58.02 -17.66 -14.68
C SER A 1102 57.01 -17.53 -15.84
N SER A 1103 56.73 -18.60 -16.60
CA SER A 1103 55.82 -18.54 -17.75
C SER A 1103 54.36 -18.32 -17.38
N THR A 1104 53.92 -18.82 -16.22
CA THR A 1104 52.56 -18.66 -15.70
C THR A 1104 52.33 -17.30 -15.01
N ARG A 1105 53.39 -16.66 -14.51
CA ARG A 1105 53.31 -15.31 -13.92
C ARG A 1105 53.17 -14.22 -14.99
N VAL A 1106 53.87 -14.35 -16.12
CA VAL A 1106 53.75 -13.40 -17.23
C VAL A 1106 52.39 -13.50 -17.94
N SER A 1107 51.80 -14.70 -18.01
CA SER A 1107 50.48 -14.93 -18.65
C SER A 1107 49.30 -14.23 -17.96
N GLY A 1108 49.33 -14.14 -16.62
CA GLY A 1108 48.29 -13.45 -15.84
C GLY A 1108 48.39 -11.94 -15.99
N ASN A 1109 49.61 -11.40 -15.90
CA ASN A 1109 49.87 -9.97 -15.79
C ASN A 1109 49.44 -9.16 -17.02
N ILE A 1110 49.53 -9.71 -18.24
CA ILE A 1110 49.11 -9.01 -19.46
C ILE A 1110 47.62 -8.71 -19.43
N SER A 1111 46.77 -9.69 -19.12
CA SER A 1111 45.32 -9.46 -19.04
C SER A 1111 44.94 -8.42 -17.97
N HIS A 1112 45.70 -8.37 -16.87
CA HIS A 1112 45.52 -7.36 -15.83
C HIS A 1112 46.11 -5.98 -16.21
N LEU A 1113 47.05 -5.86 -17.16
CA LEU A 1113 47.54 -4.57 -17.71
C LEU A 1113 46.62 -4.02 -18.82
N LEU A 1114 46.06 -4.89 -19.65
CA LEU A 1114 45.10 -4.48 -20.69
C LEU A 1114 43.86 -3.84 -20.09
N THR A 1115 43.45 -4.33 -18.91
CA THR A 1115 42.26 -3.84 -18.23
C THR A 1115 42.35 -2.35 -17.86
N PRO A 1116 43.35 -1.85 -17.09
CA PRO A 1116 43.47 -0.43 -16.78
C PRO A 1116 43.72 0.43 -18.02
N LEU A 1117 44.41 -0.08 -19.05
CA LEU A 1117 44.57 0.66 -20.29
C LEU A 1117 43.24 0.85 -21.02
N GLY A 1118 42.44 -0.21 -21.14
CA GLY A 1118 41.09 -0.16 -21.70
C GLY A 1118 40.19 0.82 -20.94
N ILE A 1119 40.28 0.84 -19.60
CA ILE A 1119 39.56 1.82 -18.77
C ILE A 1119 40.03 3.24 -19.09
N PHE A 1120 41.35 3.48 -19.17
CA PHE A 1120 41.91 4.80 -19.47
C PHE A 1120 41.42 5.33 -20.82
N LEU A 1121 41.42 4.48 -21.85
CA LEU A 1121 40.90 4.79 -23.19
C LEU A 1121 39.41 5.11 -23.18
N ASN A 1122 38.60 4.23 -22.59
CA ASN A 1122 37.14 4.39 -22.59
C ASN A 1122 36.68 5.59 -21.74
N THR A 1123 37.39 5.90 -20.65
CA THR A 1123 37.04 6.99 -19.73
C THR A 1123 37.44 8.35 -20.31
N PHE A 1124 38.63 8.46 -20.91
CA PHE A 1124 39.18 9.76 -21.31
C PHE A 1124 39.11 10.01 -22.83
N GLY A 1125 38.90 8.98 -23.66
CA GLY A 1125 38.79 9.11 -25.11
C GLY A 1125 39.95 9.94 -25.70
N THR A 1126 39.62 10.94 -26.51
CA THR A 1126 40.61 11.86 -27.11
C THR A 1126 41.33 12.74 -26.09
N SER A 1127 40.78 12.94 -24.89
CA SER A 1127 41.43 13.74 -23.84
C SER A 1127 42.61 13.04 -23.19
N MET A 1128 42.77 11.72 -23.37
CA MET A 1128 43.90 10.96 -22.80
C MET A 1128 45.27 11.51 -23.21
N TRP A 1129 45.38 12.06 -24.42
CA TRP A 1129 46.62 12.60 -24.98
C TRP A 1129 47.09 13.88 -24.27
N SER A 1130 46.20 14.54 -23.54
CA SER A 1130 46.53 15.68 -22.69
C SER A 1130 47.03 15.28 -21.30
N ARG A 1131 46.88 14.01 -20.90
CA ARG A 1131 47.27 13.46 -19.58
C ARG A 1131 48.64 12.78 -19.66
N THR A 1132 49.67 13.57 -19.96
CA THR A 1132 51.02 13.08 -20.32
C THR A 1132 51.67 12.17 -19.29
N ASP A 1133 51.50 12.46 -17.99
CA ASP A 1133 52.14 11.70 -16.93
C ASP A 1133 51.58 10.28 -16.81
N THR A 1134 50.25 10.12 -16.89
CA THR A 1134 49.57 8.82 -16.88
C THR A 1134 49.88 8.01 -18.13
N LEU A 1135 49.91 8.68 -19.28
CA LEU A 1135 50.21 8.03 -20.55
C LEU A 1135 51.65 7.50 -20.59
N ASN A 1136 52.61 8.22 -20.00
CA ASN A 1136 53.99 7.75 -19.89
C ASN A 1136 54.11 6.52 -18.98
N LEU A 1137 53.39 6.48 -17.84
CA LEU A 1137 53.33 5.31 -16.97
C LEU A 1137 52.85 4.05 -17.72
N PHE A 1138 51.79 4.18 -18.53
CA PHE A 1138 51.32 3.06 -19.36
C PHE A 1138 52.36 2.60 -20.39
N LYS A 1139 53.11 3.54 -20.99
CA LYS A 1139 54.18 3.20 -21.94
C LYS A 1139 55.34 2.46 -21.26
N ASP A 1140 55.73 2.90 -20.07
CA ASP A 1140 56.83 2.30 -19.31
C ASP A 1140 56.47 0.88 -18.84
N ALA A 1141 55.29 0.69 -18.25
CA ALA A 1141 54.82 -0.63 -17.82
C ALA A 1141 54.63 -1.59 -19.00
N PHE A 1142 54.15 -1.09 -20.14
CA PHE A 1142 54.05 -1.90 -21.35
C PHE A 1142 55.43 -2.35 -21.85
N ARG A 1143 56.43 -1.46 -21.83
CA ARG A 1143 57.81 -1.77 -22.19
C ARG A 1143 58.40 -2.86 -21.28
N ALA A 1144 58.11 -2.83 -19.97
CA ALA A 1144 58.55 -3.85 -19.02
C ALA A 1144 57.95 -5.24 -19.34
N ILE A 1145 56.63 -5.32 -19.55
CA ILE A 1145 55.95 -6.58 -19.93
C ILE A 1145 56.48 -7.13 -21.26
N TYR A 1146 56.74 -6.24 -22.21
CA TYR A 1146 57.33 -6.62 -23.49
C TYR A 1146 58.73 -7.24 -23.32
N GLN A 1147 59.57 -6.68 -22.44
CA GLN A 1147 60.89 -7.24 -22.11
C GLN A 1147 60.78 -8.62 -21.45
N ASP A 1148 59.81 -8.83 -20.55
CA ASP A 1148 59.54 -10.13 -19.92
C ASP A 1148 59.10 -11.19 -20.93
N LEU A 1149 58.27 -10.82 -21.91
CA LEU A 1149 57.81 -11.72 -22.97
C LEU A 1149 58.96 -12.16 -23.89
N ILE A 1150 59.89 -11.26 -24.18
CA ILE A 1150 61.13 -11.54 -24.94
C ILE A 1150 62.08 -12.45 -24.15
N PHE A 1151 62.19 -12.22 -22.84
CA PHE A 1151 63.00 -13.06 -21.96
C PHE A 1151 62.46 -14.50 -21.91
N LEU A 1152 61.14 -14.69 -21.83
CA LEU A 1152 60.46 -15.99 -21.91
C LEU A 1152 60.70 -16.75 -23.21
N LEU A 1153 60.92 -16.03 -24.31
CA LEU A 1153 61.30 -16.59 -25.62
C LEU A 1153 62.78 -16.99 -25.71
N GLY A 1154 63.55 -16.82 -24.62
CA GLY A 1154 64.96 -17.23 -24.53
C GLY A 1154 65.94 -16.27 -25.20
N TYR A 1155 65.60 -14.98 -25.31
CA TYR A 1155 66.36 -13.98 -26.05
C TYR A 1155 67.25 -13.12 -25.12
N ASN A 1156 68.48 -13.57 -24.83
CA ASN A 1156 69.44 -12.79 -24.02
C ASN A 1156 70.19 -11.69 -24.83
N ASP A 1157 70.24 -11.78 -26.17
CA ASP A 1157 71.03 -10.86 -27.01
C ASP A 1157 70.37 -9.49 -27.30
N LEU A 1158 69.08 -9.30 -26.98
CA LEU A 1158 68.40 -8.00 -27.14
C LEU A 1158 68.77 -6.99 -26.05
N GLN A 1159 69.35 -7.43 -24.93
CA GLN A 1159 69.88 -6.51 -23.90
C GLN A 1159 71.16 -5.79 -24.36
N GLU A 1160 71.95 -6.35 -25.29
CA GLU A 1160 73.22 -5.75 -25.74
C GLU A 1160 73.06 -4.79 -26.94
N ARG A 1161 72.01 -4.95 -27.76
CA ARG A 1161 71.65 -3.96 -28.78
C ARG A 1161 70.69 -2.94 -28.18
N GLY A 1162 71.20 -2.11 -27.27
CA GLY A 1162 70.43 -1.05 -26.64
C GLY A 1162 69.61 -0.26 -27.68
N LEU A 1163 68.30 -0.14 -27.44
CA LEU A 1163 67.50 0.92 -28.04
C LEU A 1163 68.23 2.24 -27.72
N PRO A 1164 68.44 3.13 -28.71
CA PRO A 1164 69.38 4.25 -28.56
C PRO A 1164 69.02 5.12 -27.34
N GLU A 1165 69.94 5.18 -26.38
CA GLU A 1165 69.89 5.96 -25.13
C GLU A 1165 69.85 7.50 -25.32
N SER A 1166 69.62 7.99 -26.54
CA SER A 1166 69.63 9.43 -26.82
C SER A 1166 68.23 10.00 -26.95
N LEU A 1167 67.46 10.07 -25.86
CA LEU A 1167 66.36 11.03 -25.74
C LEU A 1167 66.17 11.44 -24.26
N ASP A 1168 66.89 12.50 -23.91
CA ASP A 1168 66.89 13.17 -22.61
C ASP A 1168 65.46 13.56 -22.17
N MET A 1169 64.92 12.83 -21.19
CA MET A 1169 63.60 13.07 -20.58
C MET A 1169 63.53 14.35 -19.71
N LYS A 1170 64.56 15.20 -19.71
CA LYS A 1170 64.58 16.43 -18.89
C LYS A 1170 63.84 17.63 -19.47
N LYS A 1171 63.32 17.58 -20.70
CA LYS A 1171 62.48 18.67 -21.26
C LYS A 1171 61.01 18.25 -21.32
N LYS A 1172 60.27 18.68 -20.30
CA LYS A 1172 58.80 18.62 -20.22
C LYS A 1172 58.17 19.12 -21.53
N ARG A 1173 57.36 18.25 -22.16
CA ARG A 1173 56.61 18.36 -23.44
C ARG A 1173 57.32 17.72 -24.65
N LEU A 1174 57.16 16.40 -24.77
CA LEU A 1174 57.21 15.72 -26.06
C LEU A 1174 55.87 15.96 -26.77
N ASP A 1175 55.92 16.43 -28.02
CA ASP A 1175 54.74 16.47 -28.88
C ASP A 1175 54.34 15.04 -29.30
N THR A 1176 53.12 14.90 -29.80
CA THR A 1176 52.54 13.63 -30.24
C THR A 1176 53.34 12.97 -31.37
N VAL A 1177 54.11 13.74 -32.14
CA VAL A 1177 54.83 13.26 -33.33
C VAL A 1177 56.15 12.57 -32.95
N ALA A 1178 56.93 13.13 -32.01
CA ALA A 1178 58.18 12.53 -31.56
C ALA A 1178 57.94 11.21 -30.78
N SER A 1179 56.84 11.13 -30.01
CA SER A 1179 56.45 9.90 -29.32
C SER A 1179 56.05 8.78 -30.28
N ALA A 1180 55.39 9.13 -31.40
CA ALA A 1180 54.98 8.18 -32.43
C ALA A 1180 56.18 7.59 -33.18
N ALA A 1181 57.20 8.40 -33.48
CA ALA A 1181 58.42 7.95 -34.16
C ALA A 1181 59.24 6.94 -33.34
N ILE A 1182 59.27 7.08 -32.01
CA ILE A 1182 59.93 6.13 -31.10
C ILE A 1182 59.17 4.80 -31.07
N LEU A 1183 57.83 4.84 -30.94
CA LEU A 1183 56.98 3.65 -30.97
C LEU A 1183 57.05 2.92 -32.33
N GLU A 1184 57.12 3.65 -33.44
CA GLU A 1184 57.29 3.09 -34.77
C GLU A 1184 58.65 2.41 -34.96
N SER A 1185 59.72 2.98 -34.38
CA SER A 1185 61.06 2.35 -34.33
C SER A 1185 61.05 1.04 -33.53
N ASP A 1186 60.46 1.05 -32.33
CA ASP A 1186 60.35 -0.14 -31.48
C ASP A 1186 59.55 -1.25 -32.19
N TYR A 1187 58.47 -0.90 -32.92
CA TYR A 1187 57.69 -1.85 -33.72
C TYR A 1187 58.45 -2.42 -34.91
N HIS A 1188 59.22 -1.60 -35.60
CA HIS A 1188 59.99 -2.04 -36.76
C HIS A 1188 61.07 -3.07 -36.39
N VAL A 1189 61.68 -2.95 -35.20
CA VAL A 1189 62.64 -3.96 -34.68
C VAL A 1189 61.95 -5.29 -34.42
N LEU A 1190 60.73 -5.27 -33.86
CA LEU A 1190 59.90 -6.46 -33.64
C LEU A 1190 59.60 -7.20 -34.94
N TRP A 1191 59.22 -6.44 -35.97
CA TRP A 1191 58.83 -6.98 -37.27
C TRP A 1191 60.00 -7.65 -38.01
N GLU A 1192 61.21 -7.09 -37.92
CA GLU A 1192 62.39 -7.68 -38.59
C GLU A 1192 62.82 -9.03 -37.97
N GLU A 1193 62.64 -9.23 -36.67
CA GLU A 1193 63.02 -10.48 -35.97
C GLU A 1193 61.97 -11.61 -36.11
N ARG A 1194 60.81 -11.33 -36.73
CA ARG A 1194 59.65 -12.24 -36.81
C ARG A 1194 59.95 -13.62 -37.39
N SER A 1195 60.73 -13.69 -38.47
CA SER A 1195 61.03 -14.96 -39.17
C SER A 1195 61.93 -15.89 -38.34
N ARG A 1196 62.62 -15.35 -37.32
CA ARG A 1196 63.40 -16.12 -36.34
C ARG A 1196 62.49 -16.59 -35.20
N LEU A 1197 61.61 -15.73 -34.73
CA LEU A 1197 60.56 -16.03 -33.74
C LEU A 1197 59.64 -17.18 -34.21
N ILE A 1198 59.18 -17.14 -35.48
CA ILE A 1198 58.38 -18.20 -36.12
C ILE A 1198 59.14 -19.53 -36.16
N ARG A 1199 60.47 -19.53 -36.28
CA ARG A 1199 61.30 -20.76 -36.27
C ARG A 1199 61.41 -21.37 -34.87
N GLN A 1200 61.52 -20.56 -33.82
CA GLN A 1200 61.55 -21.04 -32.43
C GLN A 1200 60.15 -21.47 -31.93
N LEU A 1201 59.09 -20.77 -32.31
CA LEU A 1201 57.71 -21.17 -32.03
C LEU A 1201 57.39 -22.58 -32.59
N LYS A 1202 58.01 -22.97 -33.71
CA LYS A 1202 57.88 -24.33 -34.28
C LYS A 1202 58.50 -25.43 -33.42
N THR A 1203 59.38 -25.11 -32.48
CA THR A 1203 60.09 -26.08 -31.61
C THR A 1203 59.44 -26.30 -30.24
N ILE A 1204 58.44 -25.49 -29.86
CA ILE A 1204 57.68 -25.60 -28.61
C ILE A 1204 56.29 -26.22 -28.84
N GLY A 1205 55.70 -26.77 -27.78
CA GLY A 1205 54.46 -27.53 -27.81
C GLY A 1205 53.25 -26.69 -28.24
N GLU A 1206 52.22 -27.34 -28.79
CA GLU A 1206 51.05 -26.66 -29.38
C GLU A 1206 50.33 -25.71 -28.40
N LYS A 1207 50.13 -26.12 -27.15
CA LYS A 1207 49.51 -25.26 -26.11
C LYS A 1207 50.33 -24.01 -25.78
N GLU A 1208 51.65 -24.13 -25.67
CA GLU A 1208 52.54 -23.00 -25.40
C GLU A 1208 52.65 -22.07 -26.62
N ARG A 1209 52.63 -22.64 -27.82
CA ARG A 1209 52.63 -21.88 -29.08
C ARG A 1209 51.37 -21.03 -29.23
N THR A 1210 50.18 -21.62 -29.06
CA THR A 1210 48.91 -20.90 -29.11
C THR A 1210 48.85 -19.80 -28.05
N PHE A 1211 49.40 -20.08 -26.86
CA PHE A 1211 49.49 -19.10 -25.77
C PHE A 1211 50.38 -17.90 -26.14
N ILE A 1212 51.61 -18.13 -26.60
CA ILE A 1212 52.54 -17.05 -26.96
C ILE A 1212 52.00 -16.21 -28.12
N ILE A 1213 51.36 -16.84 -29.12
CA ILE A 1213 50.73 -16.12 -30.23
C ILE A 1213 49.66 -15.16 -29.72
N ARG A 1214 48.78 -15.61 -28.83
CA ARG A 1214 47.73 -14.76 -28.22
C ARG A 1214 48.31 -13.58 -27.44
N GLU A 1215 49.40 -13.79 -26.71
CA GLU A 1215 50.04 -12.70 -25.96
C GLU A 1215 50.76 -11.70 -26.88
N LEU A 1216 51.35 -12.15 -27.99
CA LEU A 1216 51.89 -11.26 -29.02
C LEU A 1216 50.78 -10.44 -29.71
N GLU A 1217 49.64 -11.05 -30.02
CA GLU A 1217 48.46 -10.33 -30.55
C GLU A 1217 47.98 -9.25 -29.58
N ASN A 1218 47.92 -9.55 -28.27
CA ASN A 1218 47.59 -8.59 -27.22
C ASN A 1218 48.59 -7.43 -27.17
N VAL A 1219 49.90 -7.71 -27.25
CA VAL A 1219 50.97 -6.71 -27.28
C VAL A 1219 50.78 -5.76 -28.46
N VAL A 1220 50.57 -6.27 -29.68
CA VAL A 1220 50.39 -5.41 -30.85
C VAL A 1220 49.08 -4.61 -30.78
N HIS A 1221 47.98 -5.23 -30.31
CA HIS A 1221 46.71 -4.54 -30.10
C HIS A 1221 46.85 -3.39 -29.08
N THR A 1222 47.62 -3.60 -28.02
CA THR A 1222 47.92 -2.58 -27.00
C THR A 1222 48.72 -1.42 -27.56
N TRP A 1223 49.72 -1.72 -28.37
CA TRP A 1223 50.54 -0.70 -29.02
C TRP A 1223 49.75 0.20 -29.94
N ARG A 1224 48.78 -0.37 -30.67
CA ARG A 1224 47.81 0.41 -31.46
C ARG A 1224 47.07 1.44 -30.60
N LEU A 1225 46.67 1.09 -29.37
CA LEU A 1225 45.90 1.97 -28.50
C LEU A 1225 46.76 3.10 -27.87
N LEU A 1226 48.09 2.95 -27.89
CA LEU A 1226 49.05 3.93 -27.36
C LEU A 1226 49.61 4.89 -28.43
N LEU A 1227 49.16 4.77 -29.70
CA LEU A 1227 49.53 5.66 -30.81
C LEU A 1227 48.53 6.84 -31.00
N PRO A 1228 49.00 8.09 -31.21
CA PRO A 1228 48.13 9.25 -31.39
C PRO A 1228 47.25 9.18 -32.66
N PRO A 1229 46.05 9.81 -32.67
CA PRO A 1229 45.25 9.96 -33.88
C PRO A 1229 46.02 10.75 -34.95
N GLY A 1230 46.19 10.17 -36.16
CA GLY A 1230 46.91 10.80 -37.28
C GLY A 1230 48.09 9.99 -37.83
N THR A 1231 48.46 8.86 -37.23
CA THR A 1231 49.51 7.92 -37.71
C THR A 1231 48.92 6.79 -38.57
N SER A 1232 48.06 7.12 -39.53
CA SER A 1232 47.28 6.13 -40.32
C SER A 1232 48.15 5.16 -41.13
N ASN A 1233 49.26 5.62 -41.71
CA ASN A 1233 50.17 4.77 -42.49
C ASN A 1233 50.85 3.69 -41.64
N THR A 1234 51.19 3.99 -40.39
CA THR A 1234 51.84 3.03 -39.48
C THR A 1234 50.83 2.00 -38.98
N LEU A 1235 49.59 2.42 -38.72
CA LEU A 1235 48.49 1.55 -38.28
C LEU A 1235 48.12 0.50 -39.34
N GLU A 1236 47.97 0.93 -40.60
CA GLU A 1236 47.67 0.02 -41.73
C GLU A 1236 48.82 -0.96 -41.99
N LYS A 1237 50.08 -0.50 -41.84
CA LYS A 1237 51.26 -1.35 -41.94
C LYS A 1237 51.28 -2.40 -40.83
N CYS A 1238 51.02 -2.00 -39.59
CA CYS A 1238 50.96 -2.91 -38.45
C CYS A 1238 49.84 -3.96 -38.58
N GLU A 1239 48.66 -3.57 -39.10
CA GLU A 1239 47.55 -4.51 -39.35
C GLU A 1239 47.83 -5.48 -40.50
N ALA A 1240 48.48 -5.02 -41.57
CA ALA A 1240 48.90 -5.88 -42.68
C ALA A 1240 49.97 -6.88 -42.22
N ASP A 1241 50.93 -6.40 -41.44
CA ASP A 1241 52.01 -7.18 -40.84
C ASP A 1241 51.47 -8.23 -39.85
N LEU A 1242 50.54 -7.87 -38.94
CA LEU A 1242 49.87 -8.82 -38.04
C LEU A 1242 49.11 -9.94 -38.76
N ARG A 1243 48.53 -9.67 -39.93
CA ARG A 1243 47.83 -10.69 -40.73
C ARG A 1243 48.80 -11.62 -41.47
N ASP A 1244 50.03 -11.18 -41.67
CA ASP A 1244 51.08 -11.90 -42.41
C ASP A 1244 52.00 -12.71 -41.47
N TYR A 1245 52.09 -12.31 -40.18
CA TYR A 1245 52.72 -13.06 -39.07
C TYR A 1245 51.85 -14.22 -38.60
#